data_AF-A0A7C1RHN8-F1
#
_entry.id   AF-A0A7C1RHN8-F1
#
_cell.length_a   1.000
_cell.length_b   1.000
_cell.length_c   1.000
_cell.angle_alpha   90.00
_cell.angle_beta   90.00
_cell.angle_gamma   90.00
#
_symmetry.space_group_name_H-M   'P 1'
#
loop_
_entity.id
_entity.type
_entity.pdbx_description
1 polymer ?
#
loop_
_entity_poly.entity_id
_entity_poly.type
_entity_poly.pdbx_seq_one_letter_code
_entity_poly.pdbx_strand_id
1 'polypeptide(L)'
;MPDNSFSLIDLYPKYVINSKGEKQKFDENSIAKILNKETGLDIHLAEEVAEDAIRTIVGLGMEEITTNYIRELICVELTQRGLNKYRNLFARAINLESIGFKLDEDFIDRFEGKQPEWGPLGYITYKRTYSRIIEGENRKEDFWETLRRVVEGCYSIQKEHCMKLSLPWSDEKAQKSAQIMFQKIWNFKFSPPGRGLWMMGTEFIARHGSMSLNNCGFASTEDIDLKYSKSFCFVMDSLMLGVGTGFDTKGAGKIMIQKPKEGTYDFVLEDSREGWVDSLRLLLEAFFLGKQIPIFDFSKIRPAGSPIRGFGGIASGPKPLKDMLKDIQKILEARIGQVITSLDILDVMNYIGKCVVAGNVRRCLPKGTLIHTKDGLIPIEKVKAGMLVETTKGLFPVAEVLYQGKQSLIRIKSQIGEFYCTKNHQIAVMTNIGEYSWKKAKDLTNRDRIVFPLHISVGKDTSLPEWTYDKPDHSTTCKDIIIPSLDEDMAWFLGYFHGDGCVMPNFDKNGFNAEISVAIDKNHPLIIKKCNQQLSRFGVNIYSPELEEGCVKLRCISKQLAWYLDHFKQSHKTIIIPEYILQGRKEIRAAYLGGLFDADGSSLTRPIHLVVTIYQEFAIQVKALYASLGIPTKIQKTDRSNIENWEDLYHVNLVGELTIKRFATLIKKYTLKFISKRKTDRSQHDFGFPSEWIIENNFHYGRNWNPQQKQMTIGTYLKCGGNLNNLIPIKVDMVVNNDVKKYDTYDISVEDVHEFIAGDGILVHNSAEIALGDPTDYDFVTCKQDEEALYSHRWASNNSVFAMKGLDYSFLAKQIAVNGEPGIFWLENARAYSRMGDPPDYKDKKAAGVNPCITGDTLIAVADGRNAIPIKELTKEGLDVPVYCKNKHGITTIRMMRNPRITGYNEKIYKVTLDDGSSIKCTDNHEFLMKDGSLKSVIDLKSNDSVMITSKWQTTWSEIMGEDESKKSPYWMLNNGKKNIFEHTLIYEKLTKTSIKPGYIIHHKDRDSL
;
A
#
# COMPACT_ATOMS: atom_id res chain seq x y z
N MET A 1 46.39 -48.63 -37.34
CA MET A 1 46.38 -47.73 -36.17
C MET A 1 44.93 -47.36 -35.92
N PRO A 2 44.32 -47.66 -34.77
CA PRO A 2 43.00 -47.12 -34.47
C PRO A 2 43.16 -45.64 -34.11
N ASP A 3 42.29 -44.85 -34.70
CA ASP A 3 42.21 -43.39 -34.63
C ASP A 3 41.74 -42.98 -33.22
N ASN A 4 42.68 -42.72 -32.31
CA ASN A 4 42.37 -42.22 -30.96
C ASN A 4 42.31 -40.69 -30.99
N SER A 5 41.22 -40.13 -31.50
CA SER A 5 40.88 -38.72 -31.25
C SER A 5 40.40 -38.60 -29.79
N PHE A 6 41.34 -38.33 -28.88
CA PHE A 6 41.03 -38.06 -27.47
C PHE A 6 40.25 -36.74 -27.37
N SER A 7 38.99 -36.78 -26.91
CA SER A 7 38.17 -35.58 -26.72
C SER A 7 38.22 -35.13 -25.25
N LEU A 8 38.17 -33.82 -25.01
CA LEU A 8 38.09 -33.25 -23.65
C LEU A 8 36.85 -33.75 -22.88
N ILE A 9 35.79 -34.14 -23.59
CA ILE A 9 34.57 -34.71 -23.03
C ILE A 9 34.81 -36.09 -22.40
N ASP A 10 35.82 -36.83 -22.86
CA ASP A 10 36.16 -38.16 -22.35
C ASP A 10 36.82 -38.10 -20.96
N LEU A 11 37.21 -36.90 -20.52
CA LEU A 11 37.84 -36.63 -19.22
C LEU A 11 36.84 -36.18 -18.13
N TYR A 12 35.59 -35.88 -18.49
CA TYR A 12 34.57 -35.49 -17.53
C TYR A 12 34.00 -36.71 -16.80
N PRO A 13 33.51 -36.54 -15.55
CA PRO A 13 32.71 -37.57 -14.90
C PRO A 13 31.55 -37.99 -15.81
N LYS A 14 31.23 -39.28 -15.84
CA LYS A 14 30.10 -39.77 -16.64
C LYS A 14 28.76 -39.36 -16.02
N TYR A 15 28.71 -39.30 -14.69
CA TYR A 15 27.47 -39.04 -13.95
C TYR A 15 27.64 -38.09 -12.75
N VAL A 16 26.57 -37.35 -12.47
CA VAL A 16 26.36 -36.58 -11.24
C VAL A 16 25.27 -37.23 -10.40
N ILE A 17 25.53 -37.41 -9.11
CA ILE A 17 24.56 -37.87 -8.11
C ILE A 17 24.03 -36.65 -7.35
N ASN A 18 22.73 -36.41 -7.43
CA ASN A 18 22.10 -35.26 -6.76
C ASN A 18 21.83 -35.52 -5.27
N SER A 19 21.34 -34.51 -4.55
CA SER A 19 21.05 -34.58 -3.10
C SER A 19 19.95 -35.58 -2.72
N LYS A 20 19.18 -36.09 -3.70
CA LYS A 20 18.18 -37.16 -3.52
C LYS A 20 18.72 -38.56 -3.85
N GLY A 21 19.98 -38.67 -4.25
CA GLY A 21 20.62 -39.93 -4.66
C GLY A 21 20.32 -40.34 -6.11
N GLU A 22 19.71 -39.47 -6.92
CA GLU A 22 19.39 -39.76 -8.32
C GLU A 22 20.62 -39.51 -9.20
N LYS A 23 20.85 -40.42 -10.15
CA LYS A 23 22.01 -40.41 -11.06
C LYS A 23 21.65 -39.76 -12.38
N GLN A 24 22.35 -38.69 -12.73
CA GLN A 24 22.14 -37.89 -13.95
C GLN A 24 23.42 -37.81 -14.78
N LYS A 25 23.32 -37.53 -16.09
CA LYS A 25 24.50 -37.30 -16.93
C LYS A 25 25.18 -36.00 -16.54
N PHE A 26 26.52 -35.99 -16.48
CA PHE A 26 27.27 -34.77 -16.19
C PHE A 26 27.09 -33.73 -17.31
N ASP A 27 26.83 -32.47 -16.94
CA ASP A 27 26.73 -31.32 -17.84
C ASP A 27 27.59 -30.19 -17.28
N GLU A 28 28.71 -29.90 -17.94
CA GLU A 28 29.66 -28.87 -17.56
C GLU A 28 29.05 -27.46 -17.54
N ASN A 29 28.06 -27.20 -18.40
CA ASN A 29 27.42 -25.89 -18.51
C ASN A 29 26.40 -25.63 -17.39
N SER A 30 26.01 -26.67 -16.65
CA SER A 30 25.06 -26.55 -15.55
C SER A 30 25.66 -25.82 -14.35
N ILE A 31 26.97 -25.96 -14.12
CA ILE A 31 27.65 -25.48 -12.92
C ILE A 31 27.66 -23.94 -12.86
N ALA A 32 28.13 -23.29 -13.94
CA ALA A 32 28.16 -21.83 -14.03
C ALA A 32 26.75 -21.21 -13.93
N LYS A 33 25.77 -21.83 -14.61
CA LYS A 33 24.37 -21.41 -14.55
C LYS A 33 23.80 -21.48 -13.13
N ILE A 34 24.09 -22.56 -12.39
CA ILE A 34 23.66 -22.74 -11.00
C ILE A 34 24.32 -21.69 -10.09
N LEU A 35 25.62 -21.49 -10.22
CA LEU A 35 26.36 -20.50 -9.44
C LEU A 35 25.83 -19.07 -9.66
N ASN A 36 25.64 -18.67 -10.92
CA ASN A 36 25.04 -17.38 -11.27
C ASN A 36 23.61 -17.24 -10.73
N LYS A 37 22.76 -18.25 -10.94
CA LYS A 37 21.35 -18.25 -10.50
C LYS A 37 21.21 -18.09 -8.99
N GLU A 38 22.07 -18.77 -8.23
CA GLU A 38 21.94 -18.84 -6.78
C GLU A 38 22.62 -17.68 -6.06
N THR A 39 23.72 -17.17 -6.59
CA THR A 39 24.50 -16.11 -5.93
C THR A 39 24.32 -14.73 -6.53
N GLY A 40 23.81 -14.65 -7.77
CA GLY A 40 23.80 -13.42 -8.55
C GLY A 40 25.19 -12.98 -9.01
N LEU A 41 26.20 -13.86 -8.95
CA LEU A 41 27.53 -13.62 -9.48
C LEU A 41 27.45 -13.43 -11.00
N ASP A 42 28.20 -12.47 -11.55
CA ASP A 42 28.26 -12.24 -13.00
C ASP A 42 28.52 -13.55 -13.77
N ILE A 43 27.85 -13.73 -14.91
CA ILE A 43 27.86 -15.02 -15.61
C ILE A 43 29.25 -15.38 -16.14
N HIS A 44 30.03 -14.40 -16.60
CA HIS A 44 31.38 -14.66 -17.10
C HIS A 44 32.33 -15.02 -15.95
N LEU A 45 32.19 -14.35 -14.81
CA LEU A 45 32.95 -14.70 -13.62
C LEU A 45 32.51 -16.06 -13.04
N ALA A 46 31.24 -16.42 -13.17
CA ALA A 46 30.73 -17.73 -12.78
C ALA A 46 31.20 -18.85 -13.72
N GLU A 47 31.35 -18.57 -15.02
CA GLU A 47 31.97 -19.46 -16.02
C GLU A 47 33.43 -19.72 -15.66
N GLU A 48 34.22 -18.69 -15.35
CA GLU A 48 35.62 -18.87 -14.92
C GLU A 48 35.75 -19.72 -13.65
N VAL A 49 34.93 -19.44 -12.64
CA VAL A 49 34.92 -20.21 -11.39
C VAL A 49 34.50 -21.67 -11.63
N ALA A 50 33.53 -21.88 -12.52
CA ALA A 50 33.08 -23.22 -12.89
C ALA A 50 34.16 -23.97 -13.68
N GLU A 51 34.85 -23.33 -14.61
CA GLU A 51 35.94 -23.92 -15.38
C GLU A 51 37.08 -24.41 -14.48
N ASP A 52 37.51 -23.61 -13.51
CA ASP A 52 38.58 -23.99 -12.58
C ASP A 52 38.14 -25.11 -11.62
N ALA A 53 36.87 -25.08 -11.17
CA ALA A 53 36.30 -26.20 -10.42
C ALA A 53 36.23 -27.47 -11.28
N ILE A 54 35.85 -27.39 -12.56
CA ILE A 54 35.80 -28.52 -13.49
C ILE A 54 37.20 -29.07 -13.76
N ARG A 55 38.22 -28.22 -13.92
CA ARG A 55 39.62 -28.66 -14.05
C ARG A 55 40.05 -29.50 -12.86
N THR A 56 39.68 -29.07 -11.65
CA THR A 56 39.94 -29.82 -10.42
C THR A 56 39.19 -31.14 -10.40
N ILE A 57 37.92 -31.17 -10.81
CA ILE A 57 37.10 -32.38 -10.94
C ILE A 57 37.71 -33.38 -11.92
N VAL A 58 38.14 -32.91 -13.09
CA VAL A 58 38.81 -33.73 -14.12
C VAL A 58 40.11 -34.31 -13.56
N GLY A 59 40.90 -33.51 -12.84
CA GLY A 59 42.15 -33.95 -12.21
C GLY A 59 41.97 -35.05 -11.15
N LEU A 60 40.77 -35.20 -10.57
CA LEU A 60 40.44 -36.25 -9.61
C LEU A 60 40.12 -37.60 -10.28
N GLY A 61 39.87 -37.64 -11.59
CA GLY A 61 39.67 -38.88 -12.35
C GLY A 61 38.48 -39.73 -11.93
N MET A 62 37.41 -39.12 -11.40
CA MET A 62 36.25 -39.83 -10.88
C MET A 62 35.22 -40.12 -11.98
N GLU A 63 34.73 -41.37 -12.07
CA GLU A 63 33.63 -41.70 -13.00
C GLU A 63 32.28 -41.09 -12.58
N GLU A 64 32.08 -40.87 -11.28
CA GLU A 64 30.85 -40.32 -10.69
C GLU A 64 31.17 -39.28 -9.62
N ILE A 65 30.41 -38.18 -9.56
CA ILE A 65 30.63 -37.09 -8.59
C ILE A 65 29.30 -36.63 -7.98
N THR A 66 29.30 -36.20 -6.72
CA THR A 66 28.08 -35.70 -6.07
C THR A 66 27.91 -34.18 -6.23
N THR A 67 26.66 -33.71 -6.24
CA THR A 67 26.39 -32.26 -6.27
C THR A 67 27.00 -31.51 -5.08
N ASN A 68 27.06 -32.14 -3.89
CA ASN A 68 27.68 -31.53 -2.71
C ASN A 68 29.18 -31.31 -2.91
N TYR A 69 29.87 -32.30 -3.50
CA TYR A 69 31.30 -32.22 -3.73
C TYR A 69 31.66 -31.16 -4.79
N ILE A 70 30.88 -31.08 -5.87
CA ILE A 70 31.00 -29.97 -6.85
C ILE A 70 30.84 -28.61 -6.15
N ARG A 71 29.85 -28.49 -5.26
CA ARG A 71 29.57 -27.22 -4.57
C ARG A 71 30.64 -26.82 -3.57
N GLU A 72 31.27 -27.78 -2.90
CA GLU A 72 32.43 -27.52 -2.03
C GLU A 72 33.62 -26.98 -2.82
N LEU A 73 33.93 -27.60 -3.97
CA LEU A 73 35.01 -27.13 -4.85
C LEU A 73 34.76 -25.69 -5.33
N ILE A 74 33.51 -25.36 -5.71
CA ILE A 74 33.14 -23.99 -6.07
C ILE A 74 33.29 -23.04 -4.88
N CYS A 75 32.94 -23.46 -3.66
CA CYS A 75 33.14 -22.61 -2.47
C CYS A 75 34.61 -22.36 -2.20
N VAL A 76 35.49 -23.33 -2.47
CA VAL A 76 36.94 -23.18 -2.39
C VAL A 76 37.41 -22.14 -3.41
N GLU A 77 37.02 -22.28 -4.68
CA GLU A 77 37.40 -21.32 -5.74
C GLU A 77 36.92 -19.89 -5.47
N LEU A 78 35.68 -19.73 -5.02
CA LEU A 78 35.14 -18.43 -4.61
C LEU A 78 35.94 -17.83 -3.42
N THR A 79 36.40 -18.66 -2.49
CA THR A 79 37.21 -18.21 -1.35
C THR A 79 38.59 -17.77 -1.80
N GLN A 80 39.25 -18.54 -2.68
CA GLN A 80 40.56 -18.21 -3.22
C GLN A 80 40.56 -16.88 -3.98
N ARG A 81 39.47 -16.59 -4.70
CA ARG A 81 39.26 -15.34 -5.44
C ARG A 81 38.79 -14.16 -4.56
N GLY A 82 38.71 -14.34 -3.23
CA GLY A 82 38.27 -13.29 -2.30
C GLY A 82 36.76 -12.98 -2.36
N LEU A 83 35.98 -13.79 -3.09
CA LEU A 83 34.53 -13.62 -3.32
C LEU A 83 33.69 -14.18 -2.15
N ASN A 84 34.09 -13.85 -0.92
CA ASN A 84 33.50 -14.39 0.31
C ASN A 84 32.00 -14.13 0.45
N LYS A 85 31.49 -13.02 -0.10
CA LYS A 85 30.05 -12.73 -0.17
C LYS A 85 29.29 -13.80 -0.97
N TYR A 86 29.79 -14.13 -2.16
CA TYR A 86 29.17 -15.11 -3.06
C TYR A 86 29.37 -16.53 -2.53
N ARG A 87 30.54 -16.83 -1.97
CA ARG A 87 30.76 -18.09 -1.22
C ARG A 87 29.75 -18.25 -0.10
N ASN A 88 29.51 -17.22 0.70
CA ASN A 88 28.55 -17.29 1.81
C ASN A 88 27.11 -17.46 1.31
N LEU A 89 26.73 -16.83 0.19
CA LEU A 89 25.43 -17.06 -0.45
C LEU A 89 25.29 -18.49 -0.97
N PHE A 90 26.31 -18.99 -1.68
CA PHE A 90 26.33 -20.33 -2.27
C PHE A 90 26.35 -21.43 -1.20
N ALA A 91 27.11 -21.22 -0.11
CA ALA A 91 27.15 -22.09 1.05
C ALA A 91 25.86 -22.04 1.88
N ARG A 92 25.14 -20.91 1.90
CA ARG A 92 23.86 -20.80 2.59
C ARG A 92 22.76 -21.63 1.90
N ALA A 93 22.81 -21.77 0.57
CA ALA A 93 21.94 -22.69 -0.17
C ALA A 93 22.19 -24.16 0.22
N ILE A 94 23.46 -24.57 0.36
CA ILE A 94 23.85 -25.91 0.86
C ILE A 94 23.27 -26.17 2.26
N ASN A 95 23.27 -25.15 3.12
CA ASN A 95 22.70 -25.24 4.46
C ASN A 95 21.17 -25.28 4.44
N LEU A 96 20.48 -24.58 3.55
CA LEU A 96 19.01 -24.62 3.46
C LEU A 96 18.49 -25.98 2.98
N GLU A 97 19.19 -26.62 2.05
CA GLU A 97 18.83 -27.97 1.58
C GLU A 97 19.08 -29.06 2.64
N SER A 98 20.09 -28.89 3.50
CA SER A 98 20.45 -29.87 4.54
C SER A 98 19.87 -29.61 5.93
N ILE A 99 19.49 -28.36 6.26
CA ILE A 99 19.00 -27.91 7.58
C ILE A 99 17.50 -27.57 7.57
N GLY A 100 16.87 -27.50 6.40
CA GLY A 100 15.44 -27.21 6.28
C GLY A 100 14.56 -28.16 7.11
N PHE A 101 13.62 -27.61 7.87
CA PHE A 101 12.57 -28.39 8.52
C PHE A 101 11.44 -28.65 7.51
N LYS A 102 10.99 -29.90 7.42
CA LYS A 102 9.84 -30.31 6.59
C LYS A 102 8.78 -30.95 7.45
N LEU A 103 7.52 -30.71 7.15
CA LEU A 103 6.41 -31.42 7.77
C LEU A 103 6.35 -32.85 7.22
N ASP A 104 5.92 -33.80 8.06
CA ASP A 104 5.71 -35.19 7.63
C ASP A 104 4.65 -35.25 6.50
N GLU A 105 4.93 -35.99 5.42
CA GLU A 105 4.01 -36.06 4.27
C GLU A 105 2.66 -36.70 4.68
N ASP A 106 2.67 -37.77 5.48
CA ASP A 106 1.45 -38.40 6.04
C ASP A 106 0.54 -37.42 6.81
N PHE A 107 1.09 -36.32 7.31
CA PHE A 107 0.31 -35.25 7.93
C PHE A 107 -0.27 -34.30 6.89
N ILE A 108 0.52 -33.92 5.89
CA ILE A 108 0.13 -33.01 4.80
C ILE A 108 -0.96 -33.62 3.91
N ASP A 109 -0.88 -34.91 3.60
CA ASP A 109 -1.86 -35.65 2.78
C ASP A 109 -3.31 -35.51 3.30
N ARG A 110 -3.46 -35.24 4.61
CA ARG A 110 -4.78 -35.02 5.22
C ARG A 110 -5.44 -33.71 4.79
N PHE A 111 -4.67 -32.76 4.27
CA PHE A 111 -5.10 -31.43 3.86
C PHE A 111 -5.00 -31.20 2.35
N GLU A 112 -4.21 -32.02 1.65
CA GLU A 112 -4.11 -31.99 0.20
C GLU A 112 -5.50 -32.16 -0.45
N GLY A 113 -5.78 -31.34 -1.46
CA GLY A 113 -7.08 -31.31 -2.15
C GLY A 113 -8.26 -30.81 -1.30
N LYS A 114 -8.06 -30.43 -0.03
CA LYS A 114 -9.12 -29.94 0.86
C LYS A 114 -9.06 -28.42 1.03
N GLN A 115 -10.14 -27.88 1.59
CA GLN A 115 -10.25 -26.46 1.96
C GLN A 115 -10.63 -26.35 3.43
N PRO A 116 -10.09 -25.38 4.18
CA PRO A 116 -10.56 -25.08 5.52
C PRO A 116 -11.96 -24.46 5.49
N GLU A 117 -12.58 -24.30 6.67
CA GLU A 117 -13.81 -23.53 6.82
C GLU A 117 -13.54 -22.03 6.62
N TRP A 118 -13.58 -21.61 5.36
CA TRP A 118 -13.40 -20.21 5.00
C TRP A 118 -14.56 -19.35 5.49
N GLY A 119 -14.23 -18.16 5.99
CA GLY A 119 -15.21 -17.07 6.05
C GLY A 119 -15.63 -16.63 4.64
N PRO A 120 -16.70 -15.82 4.51
CA PRO A 120 -17.34 -15.50 3.23
C PRO A 120 -16.38 -14.98 2.13
N LEU A 121 -15.32 -14.27 2.51
CA LEU A 121 -14.31 -13.71 1.59
C LEU A 121 -12.91 -14.31 1.75
N GLY A 122 -12.74 -15.29 2.63
CA GLY A 122 -11.43 -15.76 3.07
C GLY A 122 -10.61 -16.37 1.94
N TYR A 123 -11.21 -17.32 1.20
CA TYR A 123 -10.53 -18.04 0.12
C TYR A 123 -10.09 -17.12 -1.02
N ILE A 124 -10.99 -16.23 -1.47
CA ILE A 124 -10.72 -15.27 -2.55
C ILE A 124 -9.62 -14.30 -2.14
N THR A 125 -9.67 -13.78 -0.91
CA THR A 125 -8.65 -12.89 -0.35
C THR A 125 -7.29 -13.60 -0.31
N TYR A 126 -7.26 -14.85 0.15
CA TYR A 126 -6.05 -15.67 0.19
C TYR A 126 -5.45 -15.90 -1.21
N LYS A 127 -6.23 -16.41 -2.17
CA LYS A 127 -5.76 -16.69 -3.53
C LYS A 127 -5.27 -15.44 -4.28
N ARG A 128 -5.85 -14.27 -4.01
CA ARG A 128 -5.41 -13.00 -4.60
C ARG A 128 -4.12 -12.47 -3.95
N THR A 129 -4.02 -12.55 -2.63
CA THR A 129 -3.10 -11.71 -1.84
C THR A 129 -1.90 -12.47 -1.29
N TYR A 130 -2.08 -13.74 -0.91
CA TYR A 130 -1.10 -14.52 -0.13
C TYR A 130 -0.59 -15.76 -0.85
N SER A 131 -1.39 -16.30 -1.76
CA SER A 131 -1.04 -17.44 -2.61
C SER A 131 -0.05 -17.03 -3.70
N ARG A 132 1.14 -17.63 -3.67
CA ARG A 132 2.21 -17.35 -4.62
C ARG A 132 2.07 -18.19 -5.88
N ILE A 133 2.70 -17.75 -6.97
CA ILE A 133 2.83 -18.57 -8.19
C ILE A 133 3.90 -19.62 -7.93
N ILE A 134 3.59 -20.88 -8.28
CA ILE A 134 4.55 -21.98 -8.29
C ILE A 134 5.23 -21.97 -9.66
N GLU A 135 6.52 -21.67 -9.67
CA GLU A 135 7.33 -21.61 -10.89
C GLU A 135 7.42 -23.01 -11.53
N GLY A 136 7.13 -23.09 -12.83
CA GLY A 136 7.10 -24.36 -13.59
C GLY A 136 5.71 -24.96 -13.77
N GLU A 137 4.76 -24.72 -12.85
CA GLU A 137 3.41 -25.30 -12.91
C GLU A 137 2.33 -24.31 -13.36
N ASN A 138 2.68 -23.03 -13.54
CA ASN A 138 1.79 -21.94 -13.94
C ASN A 138 0.46 -21.87 -13.16
N ARG A 139 0.50 -22.30 -11.88
CA ARG A 139 -0.61 -22.25 -10.94
C ARG A 139 -0.21 -21.51 -9.66
N LYS A 140 -1.22 -21.16 -8.88
CA LYS A 140 -1.07 -20.50 -7.58
C LYS A 140 -1.21 -21.51 -6.44
N GLU A 141 -0.41 -21.36 -5.40
CA GLU A 141 -0.44 -22.18 -4.18
C GLU A 141 -1.87 -22.38 -3.66
N ASP A 142 -2.25 -23.59 -3.31
CA ASP A 142 -3.37 -23.88 -2.43
C ASP A 142 -3.01 -23.60 -0.98
N PHE A 143 -4.04 -23.41 -0.15
CA PHE A 143 -3.83 -22.90 1.20
C PHE A 143 -2.95 -23.83 2.04
N TRP A 144 -3.08 -25.14 1.87
CA TRP A 144 -2.23 -26.11 2.53
C TRP A 144 -0.75 -25.95 2.10
N GLU A 145 -0.47 -25.64 0.83
CA GLU A 145 0.90 -25.39 0.32
C GLU A 145 1.48 -24.10 0.90
N THR A 146 0.67 -23.03 0.98
CA THR A 146 1.10 -21.79 1.65
C THR A 146 1.36 -22.05 3.14
N LEU A 147 0.49 -22.79 3.83
CA LEU A 147 0.66 -23.11 5.24
C LEU A 147 1.89 -23.99 5.46
N ARG A 148 2.11 -24.98 4.59
CA ARG A 148 3.31 -25.81 4.58
C ARG A 148 4.55 -24.94 4.49
N ARG A 149 4.64 -24.09 3.45
CA ARG A 149 5.76 -23.14 3.28
C ARG A 149 5.96 -22.24 4.49
N VAL A 150 4.89 -21.64 5.01
CA VAL A 150 4.97 -20.69 6.13
C VAL A 150 5.41 -21.38 7.42
N VAL A 151 4.84 -22.55 7.73
CA VAL A 151 5.19 -23.32 8.93
C VAL A 151 6.59 -23.90 8.80
N GLU A 152 6.91 -24.56 7.68
CA GLU A 152 8.26 -25.07 7.41
C GLU A 152 9.30 -23.95 7.45
N GLY A 153 8.99 -22.77 6.91
CA GLY A 153 9.84 -21.58 7.00
C GLY A 153 10.10 -21.13 8.44
N CYS A 154 9.06 -21.03 9.26
CA CYS A 154 9.19 -20.69 10.68
C CYS A 154 10.09 -21.67 11.43
N TYR A 155 9.86 -22.97 11.26
CA TYR A 155 10.61 -24.02 11.95
C TYR A 155 12.00 -24.22 11.37
N SER A 156 12.23 -23.92 10.09
CA SER A 156 13.56 -23.90 9.48
C SER A 156 14.42 -22.78 10.05
N ILE A 157 13.86 -21.56 10.21
CA ILE A 157 14.56 -20.46 10.89
C ILE A 157 14.86 -20.83 12.35
N GLN A 158 13.93 -21.50 13.03
CA GLN A 158 14.14 -21.98 14.39
C GLN A 158 15.24 -23.05 14.46
N LYS A 159 15.23 -24.02 13.54
CA LYS A 159 16.23 -25.10 13.45
C LYS A 159 17.61 -24.53 13.14
N GLU A 160 17.70 -23.62 12.17
CA GLU A 160 18.92 -22.88 11.85
C GLU A 160 19.44 -22.12 13.08
N HIS A 161 18.57 -21.40 13.80
CA HIS A 161 18.94 -20.69 15.01
C HIS A 161 19.44 -21.64 16.11
N CYS A 162 18.76 -22.77 16.31
CA CYS A 162 19.20 -23.79 17.26
C CYS A 162 20.58 -24.35 16.86
N MET A 163 20.78 -24.73 15.60
CA MET A 163 22.05 -25.28 15.13
C MET A 163 23.19 -24.28 15.19
N LYS A 164 22.96 -23.03 14.77
CA LYS A 164 23.97 -21.95 14.82
C LYS A 164 24.45 -21.63 16.22
N LEU A 165 23.56 -21.73 17.20
CA LEU A 165 23.85 -21.45 18.60
C LEU A 165 24.09 -22.73 19.41
N SER A 166 24.22 -23.88 18.75
CA SER A 166 24.38 -25.19 19.39
C SER A 166 23.32 -25.50 20.47
N LEU A 167 22.12 -24.96 20.30
CA LEU A 167 20.98 -25.22 21.18
C LEU A 167 20.32 -26.56 20.80
N PRO A 168 19.73 -27.29 21.78
CA PRO A 168 19.05 -28.55 21.51
C PRO A 168 17.91 -28.40 20.50
N TRP A 169 17.94 -29.25 19.46
CA TRP A 169 16.86 -29.43 18.50
C TRP A 169 16.33 -30.86 18.61
N SER A 170 15.01 -31.01 18.47
CA SER A 170 14.34 -32.31 18.43
C SER A 170 13.32 -32.28 17.31
N ASP A 171 13.58 -33.06 16.26
CA ASP A 171 12.67 -33.14 15.11
C ASP A 171 11.28 -33.64 15.52
N GLU A 172 11.19 -34.58 16.46
CA GLU A 172 9.89 -35.07 16.99
C GLU A 172 9.06 -33.95 17.66
N LYS A 173 9.69 -33.17 18.55
CA LYS A 173 9.01 -32.03 19.20
C LYS A 173 8.63 -30.97 18.16
N ALA A 174 9.52 -30.70 17.22
CA ALA A 174 9.29 -29.74 16.15
C ALA A 174 8.12 -30.16 15.27
N GLN A 175 8.05 -31.44 14.84
CA GLN A 175 6.90 -32.00 14.11
C GLN A 175 5.60 -31.76 14.87
N LYS A 176 5.52 -32.18 16.13
CA LYS A 176 4.30 -32.00 16.93
C LYS A 176 3.86 -30.55 17.00
N SER A 177 4.80 -29.63 17.25
CA SER A 177 4.50 -28.20 17.39
C SER A 177 4.15 -27.55 16.03
N ALA A 178 4.82 -27.94 14.95
CA ALA A 178 4.58 -27.46 13.60
C ALA A 178 3.22 -27.91 13.07
N GLN A 179 2.86 -29.17 13.31
CA GLN A 179 1.54 -29.72 12.97
C GLN A 179 0.42 -29.00 13.74
N ILE A 180 0.61 -28.69 15.03
CA ILE A 180 -0.34 -27.87 15.82
C ILE A 180 -0.45 -26.46 15.23
N MET A 181 0.68 -25.84 14.86
CA MET A 181 0.68 -24.51 14.25
C MET A 181 -0.10 -24.53 12.93
N PHE A 182 0.19 -25.49 12.06
CA PHE A 182 -0.50 -25.69 10.79
C PHE A 182 -2.01 -25.81 11.00
N GLN A 183 -2.45 -26.71 11.89
CA GLN A 183 -3.87 -26.92 12.19
C GLN A 183 -4.55 -25.68 12.75
N LYS A 184 -3.87 -24.90 13.60
CA LYS A 184 -4.43 -23.67 14.16
C LYS A 184 -4.59 -22.58 13.10
N ILE A 185 -3.67 -22.48 12.13
CA ILE A 185 -3.81 -21.57 10.99
C ILE A 185 -4.94 -22.07 10.06
N TRP A 186 -4.96 -23.38 9.77
CA TRP A 186 -6.00 -24.01 8.95
C TRP A 186 -7.40 -23.74 9.50
N ASN A 187 -7.57 -23.86 10.82
CA ASN A 187 -8.85 -23.64 11.50
C ASN A 187 -9.11 -22.17 11.89
N PHE A 188 -8.35 -21.22 11.34
CA PHE A 188 -8.43 -19.79 11.62
C PHE A 188 -8.43 -19.42 13.11
N LYS A 189 -7.77 -20.23 13.96
CA LYS A 189 -7.62 -19.95 15.40
C LYS A 189 -6.52 -18.92 15.68
N PHE A 190 -5.64 -18.70 14.72
CA PHE A 190 -4.80 -17.51 14.58
C PHE A 190 -4.31 -17.41 13.12
N SER A 191 -3.80 -16.25 12.70
CA SER A 191 -3.18 -16.07 11.39
C SER A 191 -1.86 -15.32 11.55
N PRO A 192 -0.80 -15.67 10.79
CA PRO A 192 0.37 -14.81 10.69
C PRO A 192 0.01 -13.49 9.99
N PRO A 193 0.84 -12.43 10.12
CA PRO A 193 0.63 -11.17 9.42
C PRO A 193 0.62 -11.41 7.90
N GLY A 194 -0.08 -10.56 7.14
CA GLY A 194 -0.19 -10.72 5.68
C GLY A 194 1.16 -10.84 4.97
N ARG A 195 2.19 -10.12 5.46
CA ARG A 195 3.57 -10.27 4.99
C ARG A 195 4.16 -11.64 5.30
N GLY A 196 3.87 -12.18 6.48
CA GLY A 196 4.24 -13.54 6.87
C GLY A 196 3.62 -14.58 5.94
N LEU A 197 2.33 -14.47 5.62
CA LEU A 197 1.67 -15.38 4.66
C LEU A 197 2.32 -15.32 3.26
N TRP A 198 2.65 -14.12 2.79
CA TRP A 198 3.25 -13.92 1.47
C TRP A 198 4.72 -14.31 1.39
N MET A 199 5.52 -14.06 2.43
CA MET A 199 6.99 -14.13 2.35
C MET A 199 7.61 -15.25 3.18
N MET A 200 7.02 -15.68 4.31
CA MET A 200 7.66 -16.67 5.19
C MET A 200 7.90 -17.99 4.45
N GLY A 201 9.09 -18.57 4.63
CA GLY A 201 9.50 -19.81 3.95
C GLY A 201 9.79 -19.67 2.46
N THR A 202 9.78 -18.45 1.90
CA THR A 202 10.26 -18.22 0.54
C THR A 202 11.78 -18.08 0.51
N GLU A 203 12.38 -18.40 -0.63
CA GLU A 203 13.80 -18.17 -0.87
C GLU A 203 14.21 -16.70 -0.70
N PHE A 204 13.27 -15.77 -0.93
CA PHE A 204 13.52 -14.35 -0.72
C PHE A 204 13.93 -14.04 0.73
N ILE A 205 13.26 -14.64 1.73
CA ILE A 205 13.60 -14.48 3.15
C ILE A 205 14.98 -15.04 3.45
N ALA A 206 15.27 -16.22 2.90
CA ALA A 206 16.57 -16.86 3.06
C ALA A 206 17.72 -15.98 2.53
N ARG A 207 17.49 -15.28 1.41
CA ARG A 207 18.47 -14.39 0.77
C ARG A 207 18.58 -13.01 1.45
N HIS A 208 17.45 -12.38 1.83
CA HIS A 208 17.39 -10.96 2.23
C HIS A 208 17.11 -10.72 3.72
N GLY A 209 16.84 -11.76 4.51
CA GLY A 209 16.64 -11.66 5.95
C GLY A 209 15.24 -11.20 6.38
N SER A 210 15.06 -11.09 7.70
CA SER A 210 13.74 -10.94 8.33
C SER A 210 13.10 -9.57 8.20
N MET A 211 13.81 -8.53 7.76
CA MET A 211 13.22 -7.20 7.61
C MET A 211 12.00 -7.22 6.66
N SER A 212 12.09 -8.02 5.60
CA SER A 212 10.99 -8.27 4.65
C SER A 212 9.80 -9.04 5.23
N LEU A 213 9.84 -9.48 6.49
CA LEU A 213 8.70 -10.04 7.23
C LEU A 213 7.96 -8.99 8.06
N ASN A 214 8.53 -7.80 8.24
CA ASN A 214 7.92 -6.72 9.01
C ASN A 214 7.11 -5.80 8.10
N ASN A 215 6.03 -5.22 8.63
CA ASN A 215 5.18 -4.28 7.90
C ASN A 215 5.49 -2.82 8.24
N CYS A 216 5.93 -2.58 9.47
CA CYS A 216 6.23 -1.24 9.98
C CYS A 216 7.58 -1.24 10.67
N GLY A 217 8.26 -0.10 10.64
CA GLY A 217 9.54 0.15 11.30
C GLY A 217 9.57 1.54 11.93
N PHE A 218 10.57 1.78 12.76
CA PHE A 218 10.83 3.10 13.32
C PHE A 218 12.34 3.35 13.37
N ALA A 219 12.76 4.57 13.03
CA ALA A 219 14.15 5.01 13.13
C ALA A 219 14.24 6.27 13.98
N SER A 220 15.02 6.23 15.06
CA SER A 220 15.31 7.43 15.84
C SER A 220 16.52 8.16 15.28
N THR A 221 16.49 9.48 15.28
CA THR A 221 17.67 10.32 15.00
C THR A 221 18.35 10.80 16.28
N GLU A 222 17.89 10.35 17.45
CA GLU A 222 18.41 10.77 18.75
C GLU A 222 19.92 10.56 18.90
N ASP A 223 20.50 9.52 18.29
CA ASP A 223 21.93 9.20 18.34
C ASP A 223 22.66 9.51 17.03
N ILE A 224 22.18 10.50 16.27
CA ILE A 224 22.77 10.94 15.00
C ILE A 224 24.25 11.32 15.17
N ASP A 225 24.67 11.90 16.29
CA ASP A 225 26.06 12.28 16.59
C ASP A 225 27.02 11.08 16.78
N LEU A 226 26.46 9.89 17.07
CA LEU A 226 27.22 8.64 17.22
C LEU A 226 27.11 7.75 15.98
N LYS A 227 25.92 7.68 15.39
CA LYS A 227 25.57 6.77 14.30
C LYS A 227 25.52 7.44 12.93
N TYR A 228 25.61 8.77 12.89
CA TYR A 228 25.65 9.60 11.69
C TYR A 228 24.52 9.27 10.72
N SER A 229 24.86 8.72 9.56
CA SER A 229 23.95 8.42 8.46
C SER A 229 23.05 7.20 8.69
N LYS A 230 23.29 6.38 9.73
CA LYS A 230 22.64 5.06 9.87
C LYS A 230 21.11 5.11 9.94
N SER A 231 20.52 6.09 10.63
CA SER A 231 19.06 6.18 10.75
C SER A 231 18.41 6.50 9.39
N PHE A 232 19.01 7.39 8.60
CA PHE A 232 18.59 7.70 7.23
C PHE A 232 18.75 6.48 6.30
N CYS A 233 19.90 5.79 6.41
CA CYS A 233 20.15 4.56 5.67
C CYS A 233 19.11 3.48 6.01
N PHE A 234 18.79 3.32 7.29
CA PHE A 234 17.78 2.36 7.74
C PHE A 234 16.39 2.70 7.20
N VAL A 235 15.98 3.98 7.20
CA VAL A 235 14.70 4.41 6.63
C VAL A 235 14.65 4.09 5.15
N MET A 236 15.66 4.48 4.38
CA MET A 236 15.76 4.19 2.95
C MET A 236 15.69 2.68 2.67
N ASP A 237 16.46 1.90 3.43
CA ASP A 237 16.56 0.46 3.27
C ASP A 237 15.24 -0.27 3.59
N SER A 238 14.58 0.17 4.66
CA SER A 238 13.31 -0.38 5.13
C SER A 238 12.16 -0.04 4.18
N LEU A 239 12.10 1.20 3.69
CA LEU A 239 11.09 1.63 2.71
C LEU A 239 11.24 0.85 1.39
N MET A 240 12.48 0.58 0.95
CA MET A 240 12.73 -0.23 -0.25
C MET A 240 12.35 -1.70 -0.09
N LEU A 241 12.29 -2.20 1.14
CA LEU A 241 11.73 -3.51 1.49
C LEU A 241 10.20 -3.46 1.73
N GLY A 242 9.55 -2.33 1.42
CA GLY A 242 8.11 -2.18 1.58
C GLY A 242 7.65 -2.19 3.04
N VAL A 243 8.51 -1.72 3.95
CA VAL A 243 8.22 -1.49 5.37
C VAL A 243 7.92 -0.01 5.55
N GLY A 244 6.71 0.32 6.02
CA GLY A 244 6.38 1.72 6.36
C GLY A 244 7.19 2.15 7.57
N THR A 245 8.04 3.16 7.44
CA THR A 245 9.01 3.50 8.49
C THR A 245 8.76 4.90 9.02
N GLY A 246 8.32 4.99 10.28
CA GLY A 246 8.25 6.27 10.99
C GLY A 246 9.63 6.71 11.47
N PHE A 247 9.81 8.00 11.74
CA PHE A 247 11.05 8.54 12.28
C PHE A 247 10.78 9.73 13.21
N ASP A 248 11.74 10.03 14.09
CA ASP A 248 11.76 11.26 14.89
C ASP A 248 12.85 12.23 14.41
N THR A 249 12.77 13.47 14.86
CA THR A 249 13.73 14.56 14.59
C THR A 249 14.61 14.89 15.81
N LYS A 250 14.73 13.98 16.78
CA LYS A 250 15.49 14.20 18.04
C LYS A 250 16.99 14.44 17.83
N GLY A 251 17.51 14.17 16.64
CA GLY A 251 18.88 14.50 16.25
C GLY A 251 19.14 15.99 16.04
N ALA A 252 18.10 16.82 16.07
CA ALA A 252 18.23 18.27 15.94
C ALA A 252 19.21 18.84 16.96
N GLY A 253 20.11 19.70 16.50
CA GLY A 253 21.14 20.34 17.32
C GLY A 253 22.37 19.49 17.63
N LYS A 254 22.42 18.21 17.24
CA LYS A 254 23.47 17.28 17.69
C LYS A 254 24.68 17.15 16.76
N ILE A 255 24.55 17.50 15.49
CA ILE A 255 25.66 17.50 14.52
C ILE A 255 25.87 18.91 13.98
N MET A 256 27.12 19.35 13.95
CA MET A 256 27.56 20.49 13.14
C MET A 256 27.89 20.01 11.73
N ILE A 257 27.26 20.61 10.72
CA ILE A 257 27.49 20.28 9.32
C ILE A 257 28.86 20.81 8.89
N GLN A 258 29.72 19.91 8.43
CA GLN A 258 31.09 20.20 8.03
C GLN A 258 31.19 20.45 6.53
N LYS A 259 32.17 21.27 6.13
CA LYS A 259 32.55 21.39 4.72
C LYS A 259 33.23 20.07 4.29
N PRO A 260 32.78 19.43 3.20
CA PRO A 260 33.45 18.26 2.66
C PRO A 260 34.90 18.54 2.28
N LYS A 261 35.76 17.53 2.42
CA LYS A 261 37.19 17.63 2.05
C LYS A 261 37.33 17.83 0.53
N GLU A 262 38.29 18.67 0.13
CA GLU A 262 38.59 18.91 -1.29
C GLU A 262 39.05 17.63 -2.03
N GLY A 263 38.70 17.55 -3.31
CA GLY A 263 38.89 16.39 -4.16
C GLY A 263 37.62 15.56 -4.36
N THR A 264 37.54 14.86 -5.48
CA THR A 264 36.45 13.95 -5.82
C THR A 264 37.00 12.60 -6.28
N TYR A 265 36.20 11.54 -6.14
CA TYR A 265 36.51 10.21 -6.66
C TYR A 265 35.25 9.58 -7.24
N ASP A 266 35.40 8.73 -8.25
CA ASP A 266 34.26 8.08 -8.89
C ASP A 266 33.69 6.95 -8.01
N PHE A 267 32.37 6.92 -7.85
CA PHE A 267 31.64 5.83 -7.21
C PHE A 267 30.58 5.30 -8.17
N VAL A 268 30.80 4.09 -8.67
CA VAL A 268 29.85 3.40 -9.54
C VAL A 268 28.77 2.73 -8.69
N LEU A 269 27.51 3.15 -8.87
CA LEU A 269 26.40 2.57 -8.14
C LEU A 269 26.00 1.23 -8.77
N GLU A 270 26.15 0.16 -8.01
CA GLU A 270 25.61 -1.15 -8.38
C GLU A 270 24.07 -1.11 -8.44
N ASP A 271 23.49 -1.90 -9.35
CA ASP A 271 22.04 -2.02 -9.55
C ASP A 271 21.36 -2.83 -8.43
N SER A 272 21.50 -2.35 -7.21
CA SER A 272 20.95 -2.95 -6.00
C SER A 272 20.45 -1.90 -5.02
N ARG A 273 19.55 -2.34 -4.14
CA ARG A 273 19.06 -1.54 -3.00
C ARG A 273 20.22 -1.03 -2.15
N GLU A 274 21.19 -1.91 -1.87
CA GLU A 274 22.38 -1.57 -1.07
C GLU A 274 23.21 -0.48 -1.75
N GLY A 275 23.36 -0.52 -3.08
CA GLY A 275 24.05 0.53 -3.83
C GLY A 275 23.38 1.91 -3.69
N TRP A 276 22.04 1.94 -3.65
CA TRP A 276 21.30 3.18 -3.42
C TRP A 276 21.49 3.69 -1.98
N VAL A 277 21.41 2.80 -0.98
CA VAL A 277 21.65 3.15 0.43
C VAL A 277 23.08 3.63 0.65
N ASP A 278 24.06 3.00 0.02
CA ASP A 278 25.46 3.42 0.09
C ASP A 278 25.69 4.81 -0.51
N SER A 279 25.01 5.14 -1.61
CA SER A 279 25.12 6.49 -2.20
C SER A 279 24.62 7.58 -1.24
N LEU A 280 23.50 7.35 -0.55
CA LEU A 280 23.00 8.25 0.50
C LEU A 280 23.98 8.33 1.66
N ARG A 281 24.49 7.18 2.12
CA ARG A 281 25.46 7.10 3.22
C ARG A 281 26.70 7.95 2.94
N LEU A 282 27.30 7.80 1.77
CA LEU A 282 28.51 8.52 1.37
C LEU A 282 28.26 10.02 1.30
N LEU A 283 27.12 10.45 0.75
CA LEU A 283 26.74 11.85 0.71
C LEU A 283 26.59 12.44 2.12
N LEU A 284 25.80 11.80 2.99
CA LEU A 284 25.58 12.28 4.36
C LEU A 284 26.88 12.33 5.17
N GLU A 285 27.72 11.30 5.07
CA GLU A 285 29.00 11.25 5.78
C GLU A 285 30.02 12.29 5.28
N ALA A 286 29.94 12.73 4.02
CA ALA A 286 30.77 13.82 3.52
C ALA A 286 30.52 15.12 4.33
N PHE A 287 29.26 15.40 4.64
CA PHE A 287 28.85 16.59 5.41
C PHE A 287 28.86 16.37 6.92
N PHE A 288 28.53 15.19 7.43
CA PHE A 288 28.53 14.94 8.88
C PHE A 288 29.95 14.76 9.44
N LEU A 289 30.87 14.21 8.63
CA LEU A 289 32.23 13.84 9.06
C LEU A 289 33.35 14.57 8.31
N GLY A 290 33.02 15.47 7.38
CA GLY A 290 34.03 16.17 6.57
C GLY A 290 34.77 15.27 5.58
N LYS A 291 34.15 14.17 5.12
CA LYS A 291 34.73 13.28 4.10
C LYS A 291 34.64 13.91 2.68
N GLN A 292 35.29 13.29 1.70
CA GLN A 292 35.20 13.71 0.29
C GLN A 292 33.85 13.29 -0.32
N ILE A 293 33.30 14.15 -1.19
CA ILE A 293 32.09 13.83 -1.96
C ILE A 293 32.46 12.97 -3.17
N PRO A 294 31.79 11.84 -3.40
CA PRO A 294 31.97 11.03 -4.61
C PRO A 294 31.26 11.62 -5.84
N ILE A 295 31.80 11.36 -7.03
CA ILE A 295 31.09 11.51 -8.31
C ILE A 295 30.31 10.23 -8.55
N PHE A 296 29.00 10.31 -8.46
CA PHE A 296 28.12 9.15 -8.61
C PHE A 296 27.92 8.78 -10.09
N ASP A 297 28.37 7.58 -10.48
CA ASP A 297 28.05 6.97 -11.77
C ASP A 297 26.84 6.03 -11.64
N PHE A 298 25.79 6.35 -12.40
CA PHE A 298 24.52 5.62 -12.41
C PHE A 298 24.38 4.68 -13.61
N SER A 299 25.43 4.50 -14.40
CA SER A 299 25.44 3.73 -15.66
C SER A 299 24.91 2.29 -15.50
N LYS A 300 25.19 1.66 -14.35
CA LYS A 300 24.75 0.28 -14.06
C LYS A 300 23.29 0.17 -13.61
N ILE A 301 22.66 1.24 -13.12
CA ILE A 301 21.29 1.19 -12.59
C ILE A 301 20.29 0.87 -13.71
N ARG A 302 19.43 -0.12 -13.49
CA ARG A 302 18.45 -0.57 -14.48
C ARG A 302 17.51 0.58 -14.91
N PRO A 303 17.08 0.61 -16.19
CA PRO A 303 16.21 1.66 -16.68
C PRO A 303 14.79 1.56 -16.10
N ALA A 304 14.09 2.69 -16.10
CA ALA A 304 12.70 2.77 -15.65
C ALA A 304 11.80 1.80 -16.44
N GLY A 305 10.95 1.05 -15.75
CA GLY A 305 10.08 0.02 -16.32
C GLY A 305 10.63 -1.41 -16.23
N SER A 306 11.91 -1.59 -15.87
CA SER A 306 12.51 -2.92 -15.71
C SER A 306 11.91 -3.66 -14.51
N PRO A 307 11.70 -4.99 -14.55
CA PRO A 307 11.17 -5.74 -13.41
C PRO A 307 12.05 -5.65 -12.14
N ILE A 308 11.42 -5.52 -10.97
CA ILE A 308 12.09 -5.65 -9.67
C ILE A 308 11.96 -7.11 -9.20
N ARG A 309 13.10 -7.75 -8.88
CA ARG A 309 13.14 -9.12 -8.36
C ARG A 309 12.85 -9.06 -6.85
N GLY A 310 11.74 -9.68 -6.39
CA GLY A 310 11.38 -9.73 -4.96
C GLY A 310 9.98 -9.25 -4.62
N PHE A 311 9.87 -7.99 -4.19
CA PHE A 311 8.60 -7.30 -3.98
C PHE A 311 8.07 -6.86 -5.35
N GLY A 312 7.33 -7.73 -6.04
CA GLY A 312 6.95 -7.54 -7.44
C GLY A 312 6.56 -6.11 -7.81
N GLY A 313 7.08 -5.60 -8.92
CA GLY A 313 6.96 -4.20 -9.33
C GLY A 313 7.86 -3.89 -10.53
N ILE A 314 7.90 -2.61 -10.93
CA ILE A 314 8.79 -2.10 -11.97
C ILE A 314 9.70 -1.04 -11.38
N ALA A 315 10.96 -1.01 -11.80
CA ALA A 315 11.98 -0.07 -11.37
C ALA A 315 11.66 1.34 -11.86
N SER A 316 12.03 2.34 -11.08
CA SER A 316 11.85 3.76 -11.41
C SER A 316 12.96 4.35 -12.28
N GLY A 317 14.04 3.60 -12.48
CA GLY A 317 15.26 4.11 -13.10
C GLY A 317 16.10 4.95 -12.12
N PRO A 318 17.28 5.44 -12.54
CA PRO A 318 18.20 6.16 -11.66
C PRO A 318 17.75 7.60 -11.32
N LYS A 319 16.79 8.17 -12.07
CA LYS A 319 16.44 9.59 -11.96
C LYS A 319 15.99 10.01 -10.55
N PRO A 320 15.07 9.30 -9.86
CA PRO A 320 14.66 9.69 -8.52
C PRO A 320 15.81 9.71 -7.51
N LEU A 321 16.75 8.76 -7.63
CA LEU A 321 17.94 8.72 -6.77
C LEU A 321 18.87 9.91 -7.04
N LYS A 322 19.08 10.26 -8.33
CA LYS A 322 19.86 11.44 -8.72
C LYS A 322 19.28 12.72 -8.13
N ASP A 323 17.97 12.89 -8.27
CA ASP A 323 17.26 14.07 -7.78
C ASP A 323 17.34 14.15 -6.24
N MET A 324 17.10 13.04 -5.54
CA MET A 324 17.23 12.93 -4.08
C MET A 324 18.62 13.33 -3.58
N LEU A 325 19.68 12.75 -4.15
CA LEU A 325 21.07 13.05 -3.73
C LEU A 325 21.40 14.52 -3.97
N LYS A 326 20.96 15.08 -5.10
CA LYS A 326 21.18 16.49 -5.43
C LYS A 326 20.45 17.43 -4.45
N ASP A 327 19.21 17.12 -4.10
CA ASP A 327 18.42 17.97 -3.21
C ASP A 327 18.89 17.89 -1.75
N ILE A 328 19.25 16.69 -1.27
CA ILE A 328 19.90 16.51 0.03
C ILE A 328 21.23 17.27 0.09
N GLN A 329 22.04 17.21 -0.97
CA GLN A 329 23.31 17.93 -1.03
C GLN A 329 23.11 19.44 -0.87
N LYS A 330 22.13 20.05 -1.56
CA LYS A 330 21.84 21.49 -1.43
C LYS A 330 21.48 21.90 0.00
N ILE A 331 20.68 21.09 0.70
CA ILE A 331 20.30 21.34 2.10
C ILE A 331 21.56 21.39 2.96
N LEU A 332 22.44 20.38 2.82
CA LEU A 332 23.63 20.27 3.64
C LEU A 332 24.68 21.35 3.30
N GLU A 333 24.82 21.74 2.03
CA GLU A 333 25.69 22.84 1.62
C GLU A 333 25.26 24.18 2.23
N ALA A 334 23.94 24.46 2.25
CA ALA A 334 23.40 25.66 2.87
C ALA A 334 23.59 25.71 4.40
N ARG A 335 23.87 24.56 5.02
CA ARG A 335 24.04 24.40 6.47
C ARG A 335 25.49 24.29 6.94
N ILE A 336 26.49 24.41 6.05
CA ILE A 336 27.90 24.32 6.44
C ILE A 336 28.22 25.31 7.57
N GLY A 337 28.83 24.79 8.65
CA GLY A 337 29.17 25.55 9.86
C GLY A 337 28.01 25.74 10.84
N GLN A 338 26.81 25.24 10.54
CA GLN A 338 25.63 25.30 11.41
C GLN A 338 25.29 23.92 11.96
N VAL A 339 24.51 23.89 13.04
CA VAL A 339 23.95 22.64 13.56
C VAL A 339 22.75 22.19 12.72
N ILE A 340 22.61 20.87 12.53
CA ILE A 340 21.45 20.29 11.83
C ILE A 340 20.17 20.58 12.62
N THR A 341 19.11 20.99 11.93
CA THR A 341 17.80 21.29 12.54
C THR A 341 16.84 20.12 12.41
N SER A 342 15.73 20.17 13.15
CA SER A 342 14.63 19.19 12.99
C SER A 342 14.05 19.22 11.57
N LEU A 343 13.99 20.40 10.97
CA LEU A 343 13.54 20.59 9.59
C LEU A 343 14.49 19.97 8.56
N ASP A 344 15.81 20.14 8.73
CA ASP A 344 16.78 19.50 7.83
C ASP A 344 16.67 17.97 7.90
N ILE A 345 16.48 17.41 9.10
CA ILE A 345 16.27 15.96 9.30
C ILE A 345 14.98 15.50 8.62
N LEU A 346 13.88 16.23 8.83
CA LEU A 346 12.59 15.96 8.22
C LEU A 346 12.69 15.98 6.70
N ASP A 347 13.32 17.00 6.13
CA ASP A 347 13.44 17.17 4.68
C ASP A 347 14.28 16.06 4.06
N VAL A 348 15.41 15.68 4.67
CA VAL A 348 16.23 14.55 4.21
C VAL A 348 15.43 13.25 4.24
N MET A 349 14.70 12.96 5.32
CA MET A 349 13.85 11.76 5.42
C MET A 349 12.70 11.77 4.40
N ASN A 350 12.11 12.94 4.13
CA ASN A 350 11.07 13.10 3.13
C ASN A 350 11.60 12.98 1.69
N TYR A 351 12.82 13.44 1.40
CA TYR A 351 13.48 13.18 0.12
C TYR A 351 13.77 11.68 -0.08
N ILE A 352 14.14 10.97 0.98
CA ILE A 352 14.25 9.50 0.97
C ILE A 352 12.89 8.86 0.67
N GLY A 353 11.84 9.27 1.38
CA GLY A 353 10.46 8.85 1.13
C GLY A 353 10.05 9.08 -0.32
N LYS A 354 10.22 10.30 -0.84
CA LYS A 354 9.97 10.68 -2.24
C LYS A 354 10.75 9.80 -3.23
N CYS A 355 12.03 9.53 -2.98
CA CYS A 355 12.87 8.69 -3.82
C CYS A 355 12.34 7.25 -3.88
N VAL A 356 12.01 6.68 -2.72
CA VAL A 356 11.53 5.29 -2.62
C VAL A 356 10.08 5.15 -3.11
N VAL A 357 9.25 6.17 -2.89
CA VAL A 357 7.89 6.29 -3.44
C VAL A 357 7.92 6.40 -4.96
N ALA A 358 8.84 7.18 -5.54
CA ALA A 358 9.06 7.17 -6.98
C ALA A 358 9.56 5.79 -7.47
N GLY A 359 10.27 5.05 -6.61
CA GLY A 359 10.68 3.64 -6.74
C GLY A 359 9.56 2.60 -6.61
N ASN A 360 8.46 2.93 -5.94
CA ASN A 360 7.33 2.05 -5.65
C ASN A 360 6.05 2.62 -6.27
N VAL A 361 5.63 2.04 -7.39
CA VAL A 361 4.46 2.42 -8.21
C VAL A 361 3.24 2.84 -7.36
N ARG A 362 3.09 4.16 -7.11
CA ARG A 362 1.89 4.79 -6.51
C ARG A 362 0.68 4.69 -7.45
N ARG A 363 -0.51 4.87 -6.87
CA ARG A 363 -1.81 4.53 -7.45
C ARG A 363 -2.48 5.80 -7.98
N CYS A 364 -2.21 6.15 -9.22
CA CYS A 364 -2.59 7.46 -9.78
C CYS A 364 -3.64 7.36 -10.91
N LEU A 365 -4.36 8.46 -11.12
CA LEU A 365 -5.31 8.69 -12.20
C LEU A 365 -4.69 9.62 -13.26
N PRO A 366 -5.07 9.52 -14.54
CA PRO A 366 -4.57 10.43 -15.57
C PRO A 366 -5.13 11.84 -15.42
N LYS A 367 -4.36 12.82 -15.92
CA LYS A 367 -4.81 14.19 -16.17
C LYS A 367 -6.17 14.20 -16.89
N GLY A 368 -7.06 15.12 -16.50
CA GLY A 368 -8.39 15.26 -17.05
C GLY A 368 -9.44 14.37 -16.40
N THR A 369 -9.06 13.43 -15.51
CA THR A 369 -10.03 12.64 -14.75
C THR A 369 -10.90 13.56 -13.91
N LEU A 370 -12.22 13.57 -14.15
CA LEU A 370 -13.16 14.43 -13.43
C LEU A 370 -13.46 13.87 -12.04
N ILE A 371 -13.11 14.60 -11.00
CA ILE A 371 -13.41 14.28 -9.61
C ILE A 371 -14.76 14.86 -9.23
N HIS A 372 -15.59 14.08 -8.54
CA HIS A 372 -16.88 14.53 -8.06
C HIS A 372 -16.67 15.28 -6.75
N THR A 373 -17.03 16.56 -6.75
CA THR A 373 -16.84 17.48 -5.62
C THR A 373 -18.17 18.12 -5.22
N LYS A 374 -18.20 18.77 -4.05
CA LYS A 374 -19.31 19.62 -3.63
C LYS A 374 -19.67 20.67 -4.69
N ASP A 375 -18.65 21.22 -5.35
CA ASP A 375 -18.77 22.27 -6.37
C ASP A 375 -18.95 21.69 -7.79
N GLY A 376 -19.31 20.41 -7.90
CA GLY A 376 -19.55 19.72 -9.17
C GLY A 376 -18.33 18.96 -9.65
N LEU A 377 -18.17 18.81 -10.96
CA LEU A 377 -17.10 18.01 -11.56
C LEU A 377 -15.86 18.87 -11.82
N ILE A 378 -14.72 18.45 -11.27
CA ILE A 378 -13.46 19.21 -11.38
C ILE A 378 -12.36 18.26 -11.87
N PRO A 379 -11.63 18.61 -12.95
CA PRO A 379 -10.47 17.83 -13.40
C PRO A 379 -9.45 17.65 -12.27
N ILE A 380 -8.88 16.44 -12.12
CA ILE A 380 -7.99 16.08 -11.01
C ILE A 380 -6.80 17.04 -10.86
N GLU A 381 -6.27 17.57 -11.97
CA GLU A 381 -5.17 18.53 -11.95
C GLU A 381 -5.56 19.93 -11.43
N LYS A 382 -6.86 20.23 -11.34
CA LYS A 382 -7.41 21.47 -10.80
C LYS A 382 -7.93 21.31 -9.37
N VAL A 383 -7.97 20.09 -8.83
CA VAL A 383 -8.34 19.84 -7.44
C VAL A 383 -7.26 20.45 -6.52
N LYS A 384 -7.68 20.96 -5.37
CA LYS A 384 -6.81 21.56 -4.35
C LYS A 384 -7.10 20.98 -2.98
N ALA A 385 -6.12 21.05 -2.08
CA ALA A 385 -6.34 20.72 -0.68
C ALA A 385 -7.47 21.59 -0.07
N GLY A 386 -8.21 21.03 0.88
CA GLY A 386 -9.41 21.61 1.49
C GLY A 386 -10.70 21.50 0.65
N MET A 387 -10.61 21.17 -0.64
CA MET A 387 -11.82 20.99 -1.47
C MET A 387 -12.61 19.76 -1.01
N LEU A 388 -13.93 19.88 -0.92
CA LEU A 388 -14.79 18.79 -0.49
C LEU A 388 -15.12 17.85 -1.65
N VAL A 389 -14.69 16.59 -1.57
CA VAL A 389 -14.95 15.53 -2.55
C VAL A 389 -16.05 14.58 -2.08
N GLU A 390 -16.76 14.00 -3.04
CA GLU A 390 -17.86 13.07 -2.80
C GLU A 390 -17.33 11.66 -2.50
N THR A 391 -17.85 11.05 -1.43
CA THR A 391 -17.50 9.70 -0.95
C THR A 391 -18.77 8.90 -0.66
N THR A 392 -18.68 7.59 -0.34
CA THR A 392 -19.86 6.83 0.11
C THR A 392 -20.35 7.25 1.49
N LYS A 393 -19.54 8.00 2.24
CA LYS A 393 -19.84 8.50 3.59
C LYS A 393 -20.24 9.98 3.62
N GLY A 394 -20.33 10.64 2.45
CA GLY A 394 -20.63 12.06 2.32
C GLY A 394 -19.45 12.88 1.80
N LEU A 395 -19.45 14.18 2.09
CA LEU A 395 -18.42 15.11 1.64
C LEU A 395 -17.24 15.15 2.63
N PHE A 396 -16.04 14.88 2.14
CA PHE A 396 -14.80 14.95 2.93
C PHE A 396 -13.78 15.86 2.23
N PRO A 397 -12.96 16.59 2.99
CA PRO A 397 -11.94 17.45 2.40
C PRO A 397 -10.80 16.62 1.80
N VAL A 398 -10.25 17.14 0.71
CA VAL A 398 -8.99 16.69 0.14
C VAL A 398 -7.87 17.16 1.06
N ALA A 399 -7.17 16.24 1.70
CA ALA A 399 -5.96 16.54 2.45
C ALA A 399 -4.84 17.01 1.52
N GLU A 400 -4.74 16.39 0.33
CA GLU A 400 -3.54 16.52 -0.50
C GLU A 400 -3.82 16.27 -1.99
N VAL A 401 -3.04 16.92 -2.86
CA VAL A 401 -3.04 16.72 -4.32
C VAL A 401 -1.62 16.52 -4.80
N LEU A 402 -1.39 15.43 -5.53
CA LEU A 402 -0.07 14.97 -5.95
C LEU A 402 0.01 14.90 -7.46
N TYR A 403 1.06 15.49 -8.04
CA TYR A 403 1.45 15.24 -9.43
C TYR A 403 2.63 14.24 -9.47
N GLN A 404 2.47 13.14 -10.20
CA GLN A 404 3.40 12.01 -10.20
C GLN A 404 4.14 11.84 -11.53
N GLY A 405 4.06 12.84 -12.41
CA GLY A 405 4.73 12.82 -13.71
C GLY A 405 4.06 11.86 -14.70
N LYS A 406 4.81 11.45 -15.73
CA LYS A 406 4.27 10.62 -16.81
C LYS A 406 4.40 9.12 -16.51
N GLN A 407 3.27 8.41 -16.46
CA GLN A 407 3.20 6.97 -16.17
C GLN A 407 2.40 6.20 -17.23
N SER A 408 2.71 4.92 -17.40
CA SER A 408 1.89 4.00 -18.20
C SER A 408 0.65 3.59 -17.44
N LEU A 409 -0.49 3.59 -18.14
CA LEU A 409 -1.80 3.26 -17.58
C LEU A 409 -2.21 1.84 -17.97
N ILE A 410 -3.21 1.34 -17.26
CA ILE A 410 -4.03 0.22 -17.70
C ILE A 410 -5.44 0.70 -17.99
N ARG A 411 -6.09 -0.03 -18.87
CA ARG A 411 -7.45 0.25 -19.29
C ARG A 411 -8.38 -0.81 -18.75
N ILE A 412 -9.32 -0.41 -17.91
CA ILE A 412 -10.40 -1.26 -17.41
C ILE A 412 -11.61 -1.05 -18.31
N LYS A 413 -11.98 -2.09 -19.07
CA LYS A 413 -13.21 -2.10 -19.85
C LYS A 413 -14.33 -2.71 -19.01
N SER A 414 -15.44 -2.02 -18.91
CA SER A 414 -16.60 -2.38 -18.08
C SER A 414 -17.91 -2.17 -18.85
N GLN A 415 -19.01 -2.66 -18.27
CA GLN A 415 -20.36 -2.51 -18.81
C GLN A 415 -20.76 -1.06 -19.10
N ILE A 416 -20.16 -0.09 -18.40
CA ILE A 416 -20.44 1.35 -18.59
C ILE A 416 -19.44 2.02 -19.53
N GLY A 417 -18.27 1.44 -19.79
CA GLY A 417 -17.23 2.02 -20.63
C GLY A 417 -15.82 1.73 -20.14
N GLU A 418 -14.86 2.55 -20.59
CA GLU A 418 -13.43 2.39 -20.33
C GLU A 418 -12.97 3.36 -19.24
N PHE A 419 -12.19 2.87 -18.28
CA PHE A 419 -11.57 3.67 -17.22
C PHE A 419 -10.06 3.46 -17.23
N TYR A 420 -9.30 4.54 -17.10
CA TYR A 420 -7.85 4.54 -17.19
C TYR A 420 -7.23 4.89 -15.85
N CYS A 421 -6.28 4.08 -15.39
CA CYS A 421 -5.56 4.32 -14.15
C CYS A 421 -4.24 3.54 -14.12
N THR A 422 -3.38 3.82 -13.16
CA THR A 422 -2.17 3.00 -12.95
C THR A 422 -2.53 1.57 -12.52
N LYS A 423 -1.63 0.61 -12.80
CA LYS A 423 -1.80 -0.82 -12.48
C LYS A 423 -2.23 -1.10 -11.04
N ASN A 424 -1.74 -0.30 -10.09
CA ASN A 424 -1.93 -0.53 -8.66
C ASN A 424 -3.09 0.27 -8.05
N HIS A 425 -3.63 1.32 -8.70
CA HIS A 425 -5.07 1.44 -8.92
C HIS A 425 -6.06 0.84 -7.91
N GLN A 426 -6.33 1.32 -6.69
CA GLN A 426 -7.41 0.69 -5.90
C GLN A 426 -8.78 1.09 -6.45
N ILE A 427 -9.59 0.09 -6.81
CA ILE A 427 -10.96 0.23 -7.31
C ILE A 427 -11.87 -0.53 -6.34
N ALA A 428 -12.99 0.07 -5.95
CA ALA A 428 -14.00 -0.60 -5.13
C ALA A 428 -14.71 -1.68 -5.96
N VAL A 429 -14.70 -2.92 -5.46
CA VAL A 429 -15.38 -4.07 -6.05
C VAL A 429 -16.40 -4.60 -5.06
N MET A 430 -17.66 -4.63 -5.49
CA MET A 430 -18.79 -5.15 -4.75
C MET A 430 -18.58 -6.64 -4.48
N THR A 431 -18.64 -7.02 -3.20
CA THR A 431 -18.49 -8.40 -2.72
C THR A 431 -19.84 -9.07 -2.48
N ASN A 432 -20.83 -8.27 -2.09
CA ASN A 432 -22.21 -8.67 -1.93
C ASN A 432 -23.13 -7.44 -2.09
N ILE A 433 -24.45 -7.60 -2.05
CA ILE A 433 -25.41 -6.50 -2.17
C ILE A 433 -25.18 -5.48 -1.04
N GLY A 434 -24.74 -4.27 -1.42
CA GLY A 434 -24.45 -3.19 -0.47
C GLY A 434 -23.09 -3.27 0.22
N GLU A 435 -22.26 -4.26 -0.08
CA GLU A 435 -20.93 -4.44 0.50
C GLU A 435 -19.84 -4.43 -0.58
N TYR A 436 -18.66 -3.87 -0.28
CA TYR A 436 -17.56 -3.84 -1.22
C TYR A 436 -16.20 -3.97 -0.54
N SER A 437 -15.19 -4.30 -1.34
CA SER A 437 -13.78 -4.38 -0.94
C SER A 437 -12.89 -3.71 -1.99
N TRP A 438 -11.66 -3.39 -1.62
CA TRP A 438 -10.70 -2.77 -2.54
C TRP A 438 -9.92 -3.82 -3.32
N LYS A 439 -9.80 -3.61 -4.64
CA LYS A 439 -9.01 -4.45 -5.54
C LYS A 439 -8.15 -3.58 -6.43
N LYS A 440 -6.88 -3.99 -6.65
CA LYS A 440 -6.01 -3.28 -7.58
C LYS A 440 -6.56 -3.44 -9.00
N ALA A 441 -6.42 -2.40 -9.80
CA ALA A 441 -6.93 -2.31 -11.15
C ALA A 441 -6.40 -3.44 -12.04
N LYS A 442 -5.11 -3.81 -11.87
CA LYS A 442 -4.50 -4.94 -12.59
C LYS A 442 -5.06 -6.31 -12.20
N ASP A 443 -5.65 -6.43 -11.01
CA ASP A 443 -6.17 -7.69 -10.48
C ASP A 443 -7.67 -7.86 -10.81
N LEU A 444 -8.30 -6.87 -11.43
CA LEU A 444 -9.70 -6.97 -11.87
C LEU A 444 -9.85 -8.03 -12.98
N THR A 445 -10.99 -8.71 -12.95
CA THR A 445 -11.36 -9.82 -13.82
C THR A 445 -12.81 -9.63 -14.27
N ASN A 446 -13.23 -10.34 -15.32
CA ASN A 446 -14.60 -10.25 -15.84
C ASN A 446 -15.71 -10.73 -14.88
N ARG A 447 -15.33 -11.30 -13.73
CA ARG A 447 -16.25 -11.70 -12.66
C ARG A 447 -16.54 -10.56 -11.68
N ASP A 448 -15.63 -9.59 -11.57
CA ASP A 448 -15.76 -8.50 -10.61
C ASP A 448 -16.91 -7.55 -10.97
N ARG A 449 -17.51 -6.94 -9.95
CA ARG A 449 -18.50 -5.86 -10.07
C ARG A 449 -17.93 -4.62 -9.42
N ILE A 450 -17.51 -3.63 -10.22
CA ILE A 450 -17.05 -2.34 -9.69
C ILE A 450 -18.24 -1.59 -9.07
N VAL A 451 -17.99 -0.82 -8.02
CA VAL A 451 -19.02 -0.04 -7.33
C VAL A 451 -19.28 1.29 -8.05
N PHE A 452 -20.54 1.56 -8.36
CA PHE A 452 -21.04 2.87 -8.76
C PHE A 452 -21.99 3.42 -7.69
N PRO A 453 -21.63 4.51 -6.98
CA PRO A 453 -22.53 5.16 -6.02
C PRO A 453 -23.63 5.98 -6.70
N LEU A 454 -24.86 5.91 -6.20
CA LEU A 454 -26.04 6.64 -6.71
C LEU A 454 -26.11 8.11 -6.23
N HIS A 455 -24.97 8.69 -5.85
CA HIS A 455 -24.87 10.04 -5.31
C HIS A 455 -25.24 11.10 -6.35
N ILE A 456 -25.78 12.24 -5.90
CA ILE A 456 -26.05 13.42 -6.73
C ILE A 456 -25.18 14.55 -6.21
N SER A 457 -24.14 14.91 -6.96
CA SER A 457 -23.30 16.06 -6.60
C SER A 457 -24.13 17.34 -6.66
N VAL A 458 -23.93 18.24 -5.69
CA VAL A 458 -24.73 19.47 -5.58
C VAL A 458 -24.37 20.47 -6.68
N GLY A 459 -23.09 20.81 -6.82
CA GLY A 459 -22.61 21.87 -7.71
C GLY A 459 -22.80 23.27 -7.10
N LYS A 460 -22.38 24.29 -7.83
CA LYS A 460 -22.52 25.70 -7.45
C LYS A 460 -23.23 26.52 -8.53
N ASP A 461 -23.69 27.71 -8.16
CA ASP A 461 -24.17 28.67 -9.15
C ASP A 461 -22.99 29.18 -9.98
N THR A 462 -23.18 29.20 -11.29
CA THR A 462 -22.15 29.56 -12.28
C THR A 462 -22.74 30.55 -13.29
N SER A 463 -21.88 31.27 -14.00
CA SER A 463 -22.27 32.25 -15.00
C SER A 463 -21.64 31.96 -16.36
N LEU A 464 -22.26 32.49 -17.41
CA LEU A 464 -21.65 32.54 -18.73
C LEU A 464 -20.42 33.47 -18.71
N PRO A 465 -19.36 33.18 -19.49
CA PRO A 465 -18.19 34.05 -19.58
C PRO A 465 -18.58 35.45 -20.07
N GLU A 466 -17.97 36.48 -19.47
CA GLU A 466 -18.09 37.85 -19.95
C GLU A 466 -17.50 38.00 -21.36
N TRP A 467 -17.99 38.97 -22.11
CA TRP A 467 -17.58 39.23 -23.48
C TRP A 467 -17.29 40.71 -23.69
N THR A 468 -16.16 40.99 -24.34
CA THR A 468 -15.78 42.33 -24.78
C THR A 468 -15.30 42.26 -26.23
N TYR A 469 -15.58 43.31 -27.01
CA TYR A 469 -15.23 43.37 -28.42
C TYR A 469 -14.78 44.78 -28.79
N ASP A 470 -13.54 44.90 -29.30
CA ASP A 470 -13.00 46.16 -29.80
C ASP A 470 -13.61 46.47 -31.18
N LYS A 471 -14.65 47.29 -31.17
CA LYS A 471 -15.41 47.66 -32.36
C LYS A 471 -14.59 48.60 -33.28
N PRO A 472 -14.51 48.34 -34.60
CA PRO A 472 -13.90 49.29 -35.54
C PRO A 472 -14.66 50.62 -35.57
N ASP A 473 -13.94 51.75 -35.53
CA ASP A 473 -14.47 53.10 -35.38
C ASP A 473 -15.58 53.49 -36.38
N HIS A 474 -15.59 52.89 -37.57
CA HIS A 474 -16.54 53.18 -38.65
C HIS A 474 -17.66 52.15 -38.81
N SER A 475 -17.77 51.14 -37.93
CA SER A 475 -18.76 50.07 -38.07
C SER A 475 -20.13 50.47 -37.52
N THR A 476 -21.12 50.69 -38.40
CA THR A 476 -22.52 50.93 -37.98
C THR A 476 -23.36 49.66 -37.88
N THR A 477 -22.89 48.54 -38.42
CA THR A 477 -23.63 47.28 -38.55
C THR A 477 -23.25 46.22 -37.50
N CYS A 478 -22.08 46.32 -36.87
CA CYS A 478 -21.68 45.43 -35.77
C CYS A 478 -22.37 45.88 -34.47
N LYS A 479 -23.43 45.18 -34.07
CA LYS A 479 -24.16 45.40 -32.81
C LYS A 479 -23.56 44.57 -31.68
N ASP A 480 -23.57 45.13 -30.48
CA ASP A 480 -23.11 44.45 -29.28
C ASP A 480 -24.11 43.36 -28.87
N ILE A 481 -23.57 42.24 -28.40
CA ILE A 481 -24.36 41.14 -27.87
C ILE A 481 -24.60 41.33 -26.37
N ILE A 482 -25.73 40.82 -25.89
CA ILE A 482 -26.03 40.72 -24.47
C ILE A 482 -25.63 39.32 -24.02
N ILE A 483 -24.88 39.20 -22.91
CA ILE A 483 -24.61 37.89 -22.31
C ILE A 483 -25.74 37.57 -21.31
N PRO A 484 -26.59 36.57 -21.58
CA PRO A 484 -27.69 36.23 -20.68
C PRO A 484 -27.20 35.56 -19.40
N SER A 485 -28.03 35.58 -18.35
CA SER A 485 -27.80 34.76 -17.16
C SER A 485 -27.84 33.27 -17.49
N LEU A 486 -26.98 32.48 -16.84
CA LEU A 486 -26.98 31.03 -16.96
C LEU A 486 -28.09 30.42 -16.09
N ASP A 487 -29.30 30.36 -16.65
CA ASP A 487 -30.41 29.61 -16.08
C ASP A 487 -30.59 28.25 -16.77
N GLU A 488 -31.60 27.49 -16.33
CA GLU A 488 -31.89 26.14 -16.83
C GLU A 488 -32.21 26.15 -18.33
N ASP A 489 -32.88 27.18 -18.85
CA ASP A 489 -33.22 27.26 -20.27
C ASP A 489 -32.02 27.64 -21.14
N MET A 490 -31.13 28.51 -20.65
CA MET A 490 -29.87 28.81 -21.32
C MET A 490 -28.94 27.59 -21.29
N ALA A 491 -28.84 26.88 -20.17
CA ALA A 491 -28.07 25.64 -20.07
C ALA A 491 -28.58 24.57 -21.05
N TRP A 492 -29.91 24.40 -21.14
CA TRP A 492 -30.55 23.57 -22.15
C TRP A 492 -30.15 23.98 -23.57
N PHE A 493 -30.18 25.28 -23.89
CA PHE A 493 -29.80 25.75 -25.22
C PHE A 493 -28.34 25.44 -25.55
N LEU A 494 -27.41 25.61 -24.61
CA LEU A 494 -25.99 25.25 -24.83
C LEU A 494 -25.83 23.75 -25.10
N GLY A 495 -26.58 22.90 -24.39
CA GLY A 495 -26.60 21.45 -24.65
C GLY A 495 -27.11 21.13 -26.05
N TYR A 496 -28.23 21.77 -26.44
CA TYR A 496 -28.77 21.62 -27.79
C TYR A 496 -27.77 22.10 -28.85
N PHE A 497 -27.12 23.23 -28.60
CA PHE A 497 -26.11 23.83 -29.48
C PHE A 497 -24.89 22.91 -29.67
N HIS A 498 -24.44 22.25 -28.61
CA HIS A 498 -23.37 21.26 -28.70
C HIS A 498 -23.74 20.06 -29.58
N GLY A 499 -25.02 19.66 -29.62
CA GLY A 499 -25.52 18.69 -30.60
C GLY A 499 -25.60 19.29 -32.01
N ASP A 500 -26.57 20.16 -32.26
CA ASP A 500 -27.01 20.57 -33.61
C ASP A 500 -26.71 22.04 -33.99
N GLY A 501 -25.91 22.73 -33.18
CA GLY A 501 -25.44 24.09 -33.49
C GLY A 501 -24.24 24.11 -34.44
N CYS A 502 -24.11 25.18 -35.23
CA CYS A 502 -22.98 25.42 -36.11
C CYS A 502 -22.53 26.88 -35.98
N VAL A 503 -21.22 27.10 -35.93
CA VAL A 503 -20.59 28.43 -35.87
C VAL A 503 -19.70 28.62 -37.10
N MET A 504 -19.86 29.74 -37.76
CA MET A 504 -18.98 30.25 -38.82
C MET A 504 -18.43 31.60 -38.35
N PRO A 505 -17.29 31.65 -37.64
CA PRO A 505 -16.87 32.85 -36.91
C PRO A 505 -16.36 33.99 -37.80
N ASN A 506 -15.68 33.70 -38.91
CA ASN A 506 -14.97 34.67 -39.75
C ASN A 506 -14.17 35.74 -38.95
N PHE A 507 -12.90 35.43 -38.67
CA PHE A 507 -12.02 36.29 -37.86
C PHE A 507 -11.41 37.49 -38.63
N ASP A 508 -11.63 37.61 -39.93
CA ASP A 508 -11.15 38.78 -40.69
C ASP A 508 -11.88 40.04 -40.20
N LYS A 509 -11.14 41.06 -39.77
CA LYS A 509 -11.70 42.34 -39.30
C LYS A 509 -12.63 42.98 -40.34
N ASN A 510 -12.36 42.78 -41.64
CA ASN A 510 -13.15 43.31 -42.75
C ASN A 510 -14.14 42.30 -43.37
N GLY A 511 -14.20 41.07 -42.86
CA GLY A 511 -15.12 40.03 -43.33
C GLY A 511 -16.56 40.24 -42.86
N PHE A 512 -17.53 40.04 -43.76
CA PHE A 512 -18.97 40.29 -43.53
C PHE A 512 -19.81 39.03 -43.21
N ASN A 513 -19.20 37.84 -43.21
CA ASN A 513 -19.94 36.55 -43.29
C ASN A 513 -19.84 35.69 -42.01
N ALA A 514 -19.96 36.30 -40.84
CA ALA A 514 -19.96 35.57 -39.57
C ALA A 514 -21.40 35.18 -39.19
N GLU A 515 -21.64 33.88 -39.02
CA GLU A 515 -22.99 33.33 -38.81
C GLU A 515 -22.99 32.23 -37.75
N ILE A 516 -24.10 32.15 -37.01
CA ILE A 516 -24.47 30.98 -36.22
C ILE A 516 -25.74 30.39 -36.80
N SER A 517 -25.80 29.06 -36.87
CA SER A 517 -27.04 28.37 -37.21
C SER A 517 -27.34 27.21 -36.27
N VAL A 518 -28.63 26.92 -36.11
CA VAL A 518 -29.12 25.77 -35.34
C VAL A 518 -30.14 25.03 -36.20
N ALA A 519 -29.87 23.76 -36.49
CA ALA A 519 -30.78 22.90 -37.25
C ALA A 519 -31.78 22.20 -36.32
N ILE A 520 -33.04 22.16 -36.71
CA ILE A 520 -34.13 21.63 -35.87
C ILE A 520 -35.11 20.86 -36.76
N ASP A 521 -35.51 19.65 -36.38
CA ASP A 521 -36.56 18.92 -37.09
C ASP A 521 -37.89 19.70 -37.06
N LYS A 522 -38.52 19.90 -38.23
CA LYS A 522 -39.76 20.67 -38.38
C LYS A 522 -40.92 20.13 -37.54
N ASN A 523 -40.89 18.85 -37.18
CA ASN A 523 -41.93 18.19 -36.38
C ASN A 523 -41.86 18.53 -34.88
N HIS A 524 -40.85 19.31 -34.45
CA HIS A 524 -40.68 19.73 -33.07
C HIS A 524 -40.81 21.27 -32.90
N PRO A 525 -42.01 21.86 -33.11
CA PRO A 525 -42.22 23.31 -33.08
C PRO A 525 -41.91 23.96 -31.73
N LEU A 526 -42.03 23.23 -30.62
CA LEU A 526 -41.67 23.72 -29.29
C LEU A 526 -40.16 23.92 -29.13
N ILE A 527 -39.34 23.06 -29.75
CA ILE A 527 -37.88 23.19 -29.77
C ILE A 527 -37.50 24.42 -30.60
N ILE A 528 -38.13 24.61 -31.77
CA ILE A 528 -37.94 25.80 -32.61
C ILE A 528 -38.22 27.07 -31.81
N LYS A 529 -39.37 27.13 -31.12
CA LYS A 529 -39.73 28.27 -30.28
C LYS A 529 -38.72 28.51 -29.18
N LYS A 530 -38.27 27.45 -28.49
CA LYS A 530 -37.32 27.55 -27.38
C LYS A 530 -35.94 28.02 -27.85
N CYS A 531 -35.39 27.44 -28.91
CA CYS A 531 -34.13 27.90 -29.51
C CYS A 531 -34.21 29.36 -29.95
N ASN A 532 -35.30 29.77 -30.61
CA ASN A 532 -35.52 31.15 -31.02
C ASN A 532 -35.55 32.12 -29.81
N GLN A 533 -36.23 31.74 -28.73
CA GLN A 533 -36.25 32.51 -27.49
C GLN A 533 -34.87 32.65 -26.87
N GLN A 534 -34.10 31.55 -26.75
CA GLN A 534 -32.78 31.60 -26.13
C GLN A 534 -31.76 32.38 -26.98
N LEU A 535 -31.79 32.23 -28.31
CA LEU A 535 -30.97 33.05 -29.21
C LEU A 535 -31.32 34.55 -29.09
N SER A 536 -32.60 34.90 -28.96
CA SER A 536 -33.03 36.30 -28.85
C SER A 536 -32.51 36.98 -27.59
N ARG A 537 -32.23 36.21 -26.52
CA ARG A 537 -31.66 36.74 -25.27
C ARG A 537 -30.25 37.31 -25.45
N PHE A 538 -29.56 36.98 -26.54
CA PHE A 538 -28.27 37.58 -26.89
C PHE A 538 -28.40 38.97 -27.54
N GLY A 539 -29.62 39.50 -27.70
CA GLY A 539 -29.86 40.80 -28.35
C GLY A 539 -29.66 40.79 -29.86
N VAL A 540 -29.64 39.61 -30.49
CA VAL A 540 -29.39 39.44 -31.92
C VAL A 540 -30.68 39.30 -32.72
N ASN A 541 -30.62 39.74 -33.97
CA ASN A 541 -31.69 39.50 -34.94
C ASN A 541 -31.56 38.09 -35.51
N ILE A 542 -32.63 37.31 -35.39
CA ILE A 542 -32.70 35.95 -35.92
C ILE A 542 -33.41 36.01 -37.26
N TYR A 543 -32.72 35.54 -38.30
CA TYR A 543 -33.28 35.40 -39.62
C TYR A 543 -33.71 33.95 -39.78
N SER A 544 -35.01 33.71 -39.92
CA SER A 544 -35.53 32.42 -40.38
C SER A 544 -35.96 32.53 -41.82
N PRO A 545 -35.16 31.95 -42.73
CA PRO A 545 -35.72 31.43 -43.95
C PRO A 545 -34.99 30.15 -44.39
N GLU A 546 -35.72 29.04 -44.46
CA GLU A 546 -35.54 27.91 -45.41
C GLU A 546 -35.94 26.59 -44.74
N LEU A 547 -37.01 25.99 -45.28
CA LEU A 547 -37.29 24.56 -45.13
C LEU A 547 -36.28 23.83 -46.03
N GLU A 548 -35.14 23.44 -45.45
CA GLU A 548 -34.20 22.53 -46.10
C GLU A 548 -34.58 21.10 -45.69
N GLU A 549 -35.02 20.27 -46.63
CA GLU A 549 -35.15 18.81 -46.49
C GLU A 549 -35.77 18.29 -45.17
N GLY A 550 -36.82 18.96 -44.66
CA GLY A 550 -37.53 18.51 -43.45
C GLY A 550 -37.02 19.07 -42.12
N CYS A 551 -36.01 19.95 -42.13
CA CYS A 551 -35.57 20.71 -40.97
C CYS A 551 -35.86 22.22 -41.12
N VAL A 552 -35.90 22.92 -39.99
CA VAL A 552 -35.94 24.37 -39.85
C VAL A 552 -34.59 24.81 -39.32
N LYS A 553 -33.91 25.68 -40.08
CA LYS A 553 -32.61 26.22 -39.69
C LYS A 553 -32.78 27.66 -39.19
N LEU A 554 -32.50 27.89 -37.91
CA LEU A 554 -32.46 29.25 -37.35
C LEU A 554 -31.08 29.83 -37.64
N ARG A 555 -31.00 30.92 -38.41
CA ARG A 555 -29.73 31.58 -38.79
C ARG A 555 -29.62 32.95 -38.11
N CYS A 556 -28.44 33.24 -37.58
CA CYS A 556 -28.13 34.51 -36.95
C CYS A 556 -26.81 35.03 -37.51
N ILE A 557 -26.88 36.13 -38.27
CA ILE A 557 -25.70 36.82 -38.77
C ILE A 557 -25.25 37.82 -37.70
N SER A 558 -24.28 37.41 -36.89
CA SER A 558 -23.69 38.24 -35.84
C SER A 558 -22.25 37.83 -35.60
N LYS A 559 -21.32 38.75 -35.89
CA LYS A 559 -19.88 38.53 -35.72
C LYS A 559 -19.48 38.32 -34.27
N GLN A 560 -19.94 39.21 -33.39
CA GLN A 560 -19.67 39.08 -31.95
C GLN A 560 -20.24 37.80 -31.38
N LEU A 561 -21.48 37.43 -31.74
CA LEU A 561 -22.07 36.19 -31.23
C LEU A 561 -21.35 34.97 -31.79
N ALA A 562 -20.98 34.96 -33.07
CA ALA A 562 -20.26 33.85 -33.67
C ALA A 562 -18.88 33.67 -33.02
N TRP A 563 -18.15 34.75 -32.74
CA TRP A 563 -16.88 34.68 -32.01
C TRP A 563 -17.07 34.22 -30.57
N TYR A 564 -18.13 34.70 -29.90
CA TYR A 564 -18.46 34.25 -28.55
C TYR A 564 -18.76 32.75 -28.53
N LEU A 565 -19.61 32.26 -29.44
CA LEU A 565 -19.99 30.84 -29.49
C LEU A 565 -18.89 29.92 -30.03
N ASP A 566 -17.92 30.43 -30.78
CA ASP A 566 -16.72 29.69 -31.19
C ASP A 566 -15.87 29.27 -29.97
N HIS A 567 -15.96 29.94 -28.83
CA HIS A 567 -15.32 29.46 -27.59
C HIS A 567 -15.97 28.19 -27.04
N PHE A 568 -17.21 27.88 -27.42
CA PHE A 568 -17.95 26.71 -26.94
C PHE A 568 -17.96 25.55 -27.95
N LYS A 569 -18.10 25.85 -29.26
CA LYS A 569 -18.13 24.82 -30.31
C LYS A 569 -17.39 25.28 -31.56
N GLN A 570 -16.19 24.73 -31.77
CA GLN A 570 -15.34 25.02 -32.93
C GLN A 570 -15.50 23.95 -34.01
N SER A 571 -15.43 24.38 -35.27
CA SER A 571 -15.42 23.44 -36.39
C SER A 571 -14.18 22.53 -36.33
N HIS A 572 -14.37 21.23 -36.60
CA HIS A 572 -13.31 20.21 -36.62
C HIS A 572 -12.48 20.07 -35.34
N LYS A 573 -12.97 20.52 -34.18
CA LYS A 573 -12.34 20.27 -32.88
C LYS A 573 -13.26 19.49 -31.96
N THR A 574 -12.65 18.68 -31.09
CA THR A 574 -13.34 17.96 -30.02
C THR A 574 -14.15 18.93 -29.18
N ILE A 575 -15.44 18.60 -28.98
CA ILE A 575 -16.32 19.36 -28.09
C ILE A 575 -15.91 19.08 -26.65
N ILE A 576 -15.72 20.15 -25.88
CA ILE A 576 -15.43 20.10 -24.44
C ILE A 576 -16.60 20.72 -23.69
N ILE A 577 -17.09 20.03 -22.67
CA ILE A 577 -18.14 20.57 -21.81
C ILE A 577 -17.54 21.70 -20.96
N PRO A 578 -18.13 22.91 -20.99
CA PRO A 578 -17.56 24.05 -20.30
C PRO A 578 -17.55 23.87 -18.79
N GLU A 579 -16.55 24.47 -18.13
CA GLU A 579 -16.34 24.35 -16.68
C GLU A 579 -17.55 24.82 -15.87
N TYR A 580 -18.22 25.90 -16.30
CA TYR A 580 -19.43 26.42 -15.65
C TYR A 580 -20.64 25.47 -15.79
N ILE A 581 -20.65 24.54 -16.76
CA ILE A 581 -21.63 23.45 -16.81
C ILE A 581 -21.20 22.30 -15.91
N LEU A 582 -19.92 21.89 -15.97
CA LEU A 582 -19.38 20.81 -15.13
C LEU A 582 -19.54 21.10 -13.63
N GLN A 583 -19.32 22.35 -13.22
CA GLN A 583 -19.44 22.82 -11.84
C GLN A 583 -20.83 23.36 -11.50
N GLY A 584 -21.70 23.54 -12.50
CA GLY A 584 -23.05 24.07 -12.31
C GLY A 584 -23.87 23.23 -11.32
N ARG A 585 -24.81 23.88 -10.64
CA ARG A 585 -25.82 23.19 -9.81
C ARG A 585 -26.49 22.05 -10.58
N LYS A 586 -26.97 21.03 -9.88
CA LYS A 586 -27.56 19.81 -10.48
C LYS A 586 -28.65 20.11 -11.52
N GLU A 587 -29.41 21.19 -11.37
CA GLU A 587 -30.43 21.64 -12.34
C GLU A 587 -29.82 22.14 -13.65
N ILE A 588 -28.71 22.89 -13.60
CA ILE A 588 -28.00 23.39 -14.79
C ILE A 588 -27.41 22.21 -15.58
N ARG A 589 -26.77 21.27 -14.87
CA ARG A 589 -26.26 20.02 -15.48
C ARG A 589 -27.37 19.20 -16.11
N ALA A 590 -28.49 19.01 -15.40
CA ALA A 590 -29.64 18.27 -15.90
C ALA A 590 -30.29 18.94 -17.11
N ALA A 591 -30.40 20.27 -17.11
CA ALA A 591 -30.98 21.02 -18.20
C ALA A 591 -30.10 20.99 -19.46
N TYR A 592 -28.79 21.17 -19.31
CA TYR A 592 -27.81 20.97 -20.40
C TYR A 592 -27.92 19.57 -21.02
N LEU A 593 -27.97 18.52 -20.20
CA LEU A 593 -28.17 17.15 -20.69
C LEU A 593 -29.53 16.96 -21.40
N GLY A 594 -30.57 17.64 -20.92
CA GLY A 594 -31.89 17.65 -21.56
C GLY A 594 -31.87 18.30 -22.95
N GLY A 595 -31.11 19.37 -23.11
CA GLY A 595 -30.91 20.05 -24.40
C GLY A 595 -30.10 19.22 -25.37
N LEU A 596 -29.02 18.59 -24.89
CA LEU A 596 -28.22 17.68 -25.70
C LEU A 596 -29.04 16.47 -26.18
N PHE A 597 -29.90 15.92 -25.31
CA PHE A 597 -30.85 14.87 -25.66
C PHE A 597 -31.88 15.35 -26.69
N ASP A 598 -32.34 16.60 -26.58
CA ASP A 598 -33.28 17.18 -27.55
C ASP A 598 -32.63 17.46 -28.91
N ALA A 599 -31.31 17.65 -29.00
CA ALA A 599 -30.61 17.71 -30.27
C ALA A 599 -30.47 16.29 -30.86
N ASP A 600 -29.68 15.45 -30.19
CA ASP A 600 -29.11 14.23 -30.78
C ASP A 600 -29.53 12.93 -30.07
N GLY A 601 -30.35 13.03 -29.02
CA GLY A 601 -30.90 11.89 -28.29
C GLY A 601 -32.16 11.29 -28.92
N SER A 602 -32.43 10.03 -28.60
CA SER A 602 -33.66 9.34 -29.02
C SER A 602 -34.16 8.35 -27.97
N SER A 603 -35.42 8.56 -27.54
CA SER A 603 -36.11 7.66 -26.61
C SER A 603 -36.73 6.43 -27.29
N LEU A 604 -36.70 6.38 -28.63
CA LEU A 604 -37.29 5.31 -29.44
C LEU A 604 -36.32 4.16 -29.71
N THR A 605 -35.01 4.40 -29.55
CA THR A 605 -33.97 3.38 -29.77
C THR A 605 -33.92 2.36 -28.63
N ARG A 606 -33.29 1.21 -28.88
CA ARG A 606 -33.08 0.15 -27.89
C ARG A 606 -31.61 -0.30 -27.93
N PRO A 607 -30.77 0.05 -26.95
CA PRO A 607 -31.05 0.92 -25.78
C PRO A 607 -31.34 2.39 -26.15
N ILE A 608 -31.84 3.19 -25.20
CA ILE A 608 -32.12 4.62 -25.42
C ILE A 608 -30.79 5.35 -25.66
N HIS A 609 -30.67 6.02 -26.80
CA HIS A 609 -29.50 6.82 -27.14
C HIS A 609 -29.67 8.19 -26.48
N LEU A 610 -28.70 8.59 -25.67
CA LEU A 610 -28.66 9.90 -25.02
C LEU A 610 -27.96 10.93 -25.91
N VAL A 611 -26.87 10.52 -26.56
CA VAL A 611 -26.13 11.27 -27.57
C VAL A 611 -25.30 10.29 -28.42
N VAL A 612 -25.06 10.60 -29.68
CA VAL A 612 -24.22 9.86 -30.63
C VAL A 612 -23.18 10.81 -31.22
N THR A 613 -21.91 10.61 -30.91
CA THR A 613 -20.86 11.55 -31.31
C THR A 613 -19.64 10.83 -31.89
N ILE A 614 -18.88 11.51 -32.74
CA ILE A 614 -17.54 11.06 -33.18
C ILE A 614 -16.46 11.41 -32.13
N TYR A 615 -16.77 12.31 -31.19
CA TYR A 615 -15.81 12.80 -30.20
C TYR A 615 -15.81 11.95 -28.93
N GLN A 616 -14.81 11.08 -28.79
CA GLN A 616 -14.68 10.19 -27.63
C GLN A 616 -14.65 10.92 -26.28
N GLU A 617 -13.85 11.99 -26.18
CA GLU A 617 -13.73 12.77 -24.93
C GLU A 617 -15.04 13.46 -24.55
N PHE A 618 -15.80 13.96 -25.55
CA PHE A 618 -17.12 14.53 -25.31
C PHE A 618 -18.09 13.48 -24.75
N ALA A 619 -18.08 12.26 -25.29
CA ALA A 619 -18.90 11.15 -24.79
C ALA A 619 -18.54 10.79 -23.33
N ILE A 620 -17.25 10.80 -22.98
CA ILE A 620 -16.77 10.57 -21.59
C ILE A 620 -17.25 11.69 -20.66
N GLN A 621 -17.15 12.96 -21.05
CA GLN A 621 -17.63 14.08 -20.23
C GLN A 621 -19.15 14.08 -20.05
N VAL A 622 -19.92 13.76 -21.09
CA VAL A 622 -21.38 13.59 -21.00
C VAL A 622 -21.72 12.46 -20.03
N LYS A 623 -20.99 11.34 -20.08
CA LYS A 623 -21.15 10.23 -19.14
C LYS A 623 -20.85 10.65 -17.69
N ALA A 624 -19.75 11.37 -17.46
CA ALA A 624 -19.41 11.91 -16.14
C ALA A 624 -20.50 12.86 -15.61
N LEU A 625 -21.10 13.71 -16.47
CA LEU A 625 -22.25 14.55 -16.11
C LEU A 625 -23.46 13.71 -15.67
N TYR A 626 -23.84 12.66 -16.42
CA TYR A 626 -24.90 11.75 -15.97
C TYR A 626 -24.55 11.06 -14.66
N ALA A 627 -23.29 10.64 -14.50
CA ALA A 627 -22.80 10.01 -13.27
C ALA A 627 -22.90 10.95 -12.06
N SER A 628 -22.64 12.25 -12.24
CA SER A 628 -22.77 13.26 -11.19
C SER A 628 -24.23 13.53 -10.76
N LEU A 629 -25.20 13.02 -11.52
CA LEU A 629 -26.63 12.97 -11.16
C LEU A 629 -27.05 11.57 -10.67
N GLY A 630 -26.08 10.69 -10.41
CA GLY A 630 -26.28 9.30 -10.01
C GLY A 630 -26.96 8.46 -11.10
N ILE A 631 -26.76 8.78 -12.38
CA ILE A 631 -27.32 8.05 -13.51
C ILE A 631 -26.18 7.32 -14.23
N PRO A 632 -25.98 6.01 -14.00
CA PRO A 632 -25.00 5.25 -14.77
C PRO A 632 -25.47 5.09 -16.22
N THR A 633 -24.56 5.36 -17.17
CA THR A 633 -24.79 5.25 -18.62
C THR A 633 -23.72 4.38 -19.26
N LYS A 634 -24.00 3.83 -20.45
CA LYS A 634 -23.10 2.94 -21.18
C LYS A 634 -22.57 3.61 -22.44
N ILE A 635 -21.26 3.59 -22.67
CA ILE A 635 -20.68 3.94 -23.96
C ILE A 635 -20.57 2.69 -24.84
N GLN A 636 -21.09 2.77 -26.06
CA GLN A 636 -20.91 1.76 -27.10
C GLN A 636 -20.20 2.40 -28.31
N LYS A 637 -19.14 1.75 -28.77
CA LYS A 637 -18.40 2.15 -29.98
C LYS A 637 -18.92 1.39 -31.19
N THR A 638 -19.20 2.09 -32.28
CA THR A 638 -19.49 1.52 -33.59
C THR A 638 -18.31 1.83 -34.50
N ASP A 639 -17.58 0.79 -34.90
CA ASP A 639 -16.43 0.92 -35.81
C ASP A 639 -16.92 1.19 -37.23
N ARG A 640 -16.46 2.31 -37.81
CA ARG A 640 -16.75 2.70 -39.20
C ARG A 640 -15.48 2.96 -40.01
N SER A 641 -14.33 2.56 -39.47
CA SER A 641 -13.02 2.77 -40.11
C SER A 641 -12.90 2.15 -41.51
N ASN A 642 -13.74 1.17 -41.83
CA ASN A 642 -13.81 0.54 -43.16
C ASN A 642 -14.58 1.36 -44.21
N ILE A 643 -15.19 2.49 -43.83
CA ILE A 643 -15.91 3.38 -44.75
C ILE A 643 -15.05 4.64 -44.95
N GLU A 644 -14.67 4.89 -46.20
CA GLU A 644 -13.78 6.00 -46.56
C GLU A 644 -14.35 7.35 -46.07
N ASN A 645 -13.53 8.13 -45.34
CA ASN A 645 -13.86 9.43 -44.72
C ASN A 645 -14.84 9.40 -43.53
N TRP A 646 -15.15 8.24 -42.94
CA TRP A 646 -16.00 8.16 -41.74
C TRP A 646 -15.22 7.82 -40.47
N GLU A 647 -15.47 8.59 -39.41
CA GLU A 647 -14.93 8.31 -38.08
C GLU A 647 -15.84 7.34 -37.28
N ASP A 648 -15.27 6.72 -36.24
CA ASP A 648 -16.02 5.84 -35.34
C ASP A 648 -17.09 6.61 -34.55
N LEU A 649 -18.23 5.96 -34.26
CA LEU A 649 -19.28 6.55 -33.42
C LEU A 649 -19.21 6.05 -31.99
N TYR A 650 -19.45 6.97 -31.06
CA TYR A 650 -19.59 6.74 -29.64
C TYR A 650 -21.02 7.05 -29.22
N HIS A 651 -21.78 6.01 -28.88
CA HIS A 651 -23.15 6.09 -28.41
C HIS A 651 -23.17 6.08 -26.88
N VAL A 652 -23.66 7.16 -26.25
CA VAL A 652 -23.92 7.18 -24.81
C VAL A 652 -25.37 6.72 -24.60
N ASN A 653 -25.55 5.62 -23.87
CA ASN A 653 -26.81 4.89 -23.80
C ASN A 653 -27.36 4.82 -22.37
N LEU A 654 -28.68 4.99 -22.25
CA LEU A 654 -29.41 4.78 -21.00
C LEU A 654 -29.95 3.34 -20.94
N VAL A 655 -29.60 2.62 -19.87
CA VAL A 655 -29.88 1.19 -19.75
C VAL A 655 -30.42 0.81 -18.38
N GLY A 656 -31.38 -0.11 -18.34
CA GLY A 656 -32.00 -0.56 -17.09
C GLY A 656 -33.17 0.29 -16.60
N GLU A 657 -34.05 -0.31 -15.79
CA GLU A 657 -35.29 0.35 -15.36
C GLU A 657 -35.02 1.52 -14.39
N LEU A 658 -34.09 1.33 -13.46
CA LEU A 658 -33.74 2.33 -12.44
C LEU A 658 -33.19 3.61 -13.07
N THR A 659 -32.26 3.49 -14.02
CA THR A 659 -31.63 4.65 -14.67
C THR A 659 -32.65 5.47 -15.46
N ILE A 660 -33.62 4.80 -16.10
CA ILE A 660 -34.71 5.44 -16.84
C ILE A 660 -35.64 6.18 -15.90
N LYS A 661 -35.98 5.59 -14.74
CA LYS A 661 -36.75 6.31 -13.70
C LYS A 661 -35.98 7.54 -13.23
N ARG A 662 -34.69 7.41 -12.94
CA ARG A 662 -33.86 8.56 -12.51
C ARG A 662 -33.76 9.64 -13.59
N PHE A 663 -33.57 9.27 -14.85
CA PHE A 663 -33.63 10.21 -15.98
C PHE A 663 -35.00 10.89 -16.05
N ALA A 664 -36.08 10.12 -15.90
CA ALA A 664 -37.45 10.64 -15.92
C ALA A 664 -37.72 11.61 -14.75
N THR A 665 -37.11 11.39 -13.60
CA THR A 665 -37.23 12.28 -12.43
C THR A 665 -36.37 13.53 -12.55
N LEU A 666 -35.12 13.38 -12.98
CA LEU A 666 -34.12 14.45 -12.89
C LEU A 666 -34.03 15.30 -14.16
N ILE A 667 -34.22 14.71 -15.35
CA ILE A 667 -33.90 15.33 -16.64
C ILE A 667 -35.14 15.55 -17.51
N LYS A 668 -36.16 14.69 -17.42
CA LYS A 668 -37.36 14.76 -18.30
C LYS A 668 -38.00 16.15 -18.36
N LYS A 669 -38.04 16.88 -17.24
CA LYS A 669 -38.63 18.24 -17.20
C LYS A 669 -37.94 19.24 -18.14
N TYR A 670 -36.72 18.94 -18.57
CA TYR A 670 -35.93 19.79 -19.46
C TYR A 670 -35.97 19.35 -20.92
N THR A 671 -36.42 18.14 -21.23
CA THR A 671 -36.45 17.60 -22.60
C THR A 671 -37.85 17.64 -23.20
N LEU A 672 -37.92 18.00 -24.48
CA LEU A 672 -39.13 18.05 -25.29
C LEU A 672 -39.27 16.84 -26.23
N LYS A 673 -38.20 16.07 -26.48
CA LYS A 673 -38.20 14.85 -27.32
C LYS A 673 -38.49 13.56 -26.54
N PHE A 674 -38.42 13.55 -25.21
CA PHE A 674 -38.54 12.32 -24.45
C PHE A 674 -39.98 11.80 -24.37
N ILE A 675 -40.25 10.62 -24.97
CA ILE A 675 -41.56 9.96 -24.94
C ILE A 675 -41.52 8.79 -23.96
N SER A 676 -42.40 8.80 -22.94
CA SER A 676 -42.41 7.78 -21.88
C SER A 676 -43.11 6.45 -22.24
N LYS A 677 -43.45 6.20 -23.51
CA LYS A 677 -44.21 5.00 -23.90
C LYS A 677 -43.30 3.80 -24.18
N ARG A 678 -43.14 2.92 -23.19
CA ARG A 678 -42.65 1.55 -23.42
C ARG A 678 -43.83 0.60 -23.70
N LYS A 679 -43.72 -0.23 -24.75
CA LYS A 679 -44.60 -1.39 -24.99
C LYS A 679 -44.29 -2.56 -24.03
N THR A 680 -43.08 -2.62 -23.44
CA THR A 680 -42.63 -3.68 -22.52
C THR A 680 -41.56 -3.15 -21.55
N ASP A 681 -41.62 -3.52 -20.28
CA ASP A 681 -40.62 -3.14 -19.26
C ASP A 681 -39.33 -3.99 -19.27
N ARG A 682 -39.28 -5.05 -20.08
CA ARG A 682 -38.12 -5.95 -20.15
C ARG A 682 -36.94 -5.25 -20.85
N SER A 683 -35.97 -4.77 -20.07
CA SER A 683 -34.68 -4.28 -20.55
C SER A 683 -33.73 -5.45 -20.78
N GLN A 684 -33.22 -5.63 -22.01
CA GLN A 684 -32.21 -6.66 -22.31
C GLN A 684 -30.81 -6.32 -21.77
N HIS A 685 -30.59 -5.09 -21.27
CA HIS A 685 -29.28 -4.57 -20.89
C HIS A 685 -29.28 -3.90 -19.52
N ASP A 686 -29.93 -4.49 -18.51
CA ASP A 686 -29.90 -3.94 -17.15
C ASP A 686 -28.61 -4.29 -16.39
N PHE A 687 -28.28 -3.49 -15.37
CA PHE A 687 -27.32 -3.87 -14.34
C PHE A 687 -27.95 -4.96 -13.47
N GLY A 688 -27.13 -5.80 -12.86
CA GLY A 688 -27.66 -6.92 -12.09
C GLY A 688 -26.69 -7.50 -11.08
N PHE A 689 -27.27 -8.04 -10.03
CA PHE A 689 -26.58 -8.81 -9.02
C PHE A 689 -26.44 -10.27 -9.50
N PRO A 690 -25.26 -10.90 -9.35
CA PRO A 690 -25.11 -12.34 -9.51
C PRO A 690 -26.20 -13.11 -8.74
N SER A 691 -26.68 -14.20 -9.30
CA SER A 691 -27.73 -15.03 -8.68
C SER A 691 -27.32 -15.59 -7.32
N GLU A 692 -26.03 -15.90 -7.16
CA GLU A 692 -25.42 -16.35 -5.91
C GLU A 692 -25.71 -15.36 -4.77
N TRP A 693 -25.50 -14.06 -4.99
CA TRP A 693 -25.74 -13.02 -3.99
C TRP A 693 -27.22 -12.90 -3.60
N ILE A 694 -28.12 -13.09 -4.56
CA ILE A 694 -29.57 -13.06 -4.30
C ILE A 694 -30.00 -14.22 -3.40
N ILE A 695 -29.45 -15.41 -3.66
CA ILE A 695 -29.75 -16.63 -2.90
C ILE A 695 -29.16 -16.53 -1.49
N GLU A 696 -27.91 -16.05 -1.37
CA GLU A 696 -27.21 -15.88 -0.08
C GLU A 696 -27.91 -14.89 0.86
N ASN A 697 -28.48 -13.81 0.34
CA ASN A 697 -29.21 -12.82 1.15
C ASN A 697 -30.63 -13.26 1.52
N ASN A 698 -31.01 -14.52 1.25
CA ASN A 698 -32.32 -15.12 1.54
C ASN A 698 -33.50 -14.24 1.11
N PHE A 699 -33.35 -13.59 -0.05
CA PHE A 699 -34.25 -12.55 -0.51
C PHE A 699 -35.54 -13.13 -1.11
N HIS A 700 -36.71 -12.63 -0.70
CA HIS A 700 -38.00 -13.18 -1.14
C HIS A 700 -38.37 -12.73 -2.56
N TYR A 701 -38.09 -13.57 -3.57
CA TYR A 701 -38.31 -13.24 -4.98
C TYR A 701 -39.64 -13.75 -5.58
N GLY A 702 -40.39 -14.59 -4.86
CA GLY A 702 -41.69 -15.12 -5.30
C GLY A 702 -41.62 -15.78 -6.70
N ARG A 703 -42.64 -15.56 -7.55
CA ARG A 703 -42.65 -16.01 -8.97
C ARG A 703 -41.94 -15.04 -9.93
N ASN A 704 -41.34 -13.95 -9.42
CA ASN A 704 -40.83 -12.84 -10.23
C ASN A 704 -39.40 -13.05 -10.73
N TRP A 705 -38.67 -14.03 -10.19
CA TRP A 705 -37.32 -14.40 -10.60
C TRP A 705 -37.06 -15.88 -10.33
N ASN A 706 -36.19 -16.50 -11.14
CA ASN A 706 -35.82 -17.92 -11.01
C ASN A 706 -34.32 -18.03 -10.64
N PRO A 707 -33.97 -18.75 -9.56
CA PRO A 707 -32.58 -19.02 -9.14
C PRO A 707 -31.66 -19.60 -10.22
N GLN A 708 -32.21 -20.22 -11.26
CA GLN A 708 -31.46 -20.75 -12.39
C GLN A 708 -30.92 -19.66 -13.35
N GLN A 709 -31.40 -18.42 -13.24
CA GLN A 709 -30.86 -17.30 -14.04
C GLN A 709 -29.49 -16.86 -13.52
N LYS A 710 -28.56 -16.46 -14.39
CA LYS A 710 -27.19 -16.07 -14.00
C LYS A 710 -27.10 -14.79 -13.14
N GLN A 711 -28.09 -13.90 -13.26
CA GLN A 711 -28.14 -12.65 -12.52
C GLN A 711 -29.60 -12.18 -12.36
N MET A 712 -29.88 -11.44 -11.29
CA MET A 712 -31.12 -10.68 -11.12
C MET A 712 -30.86 -9.23 -11.51
N THR A 713 -31.70 -8.67 -12.37
CA THR A 713 -31.60 -7.25 -12.74
C THR A 713 -31.95 -6.35 -11.55
N ILE A 714 -31.38 -5.15 -11.49
CA ILE A 714 -31.70 -4.17 -10.44
C ILE A 714 -33.20 -3.85 -10.44
N GLY A 715 -33.82 -3.72 -11.62
CA GLY A 715 -35.27 -3.50 -11.71
C GLY A 715 -36.08 -4.60 -11.04
N THR A 716 -35.73 -5.87 -11.28
CA THR A 716 -36.37 -7.02 -10.61
C THR A 716 -36.10 -7.03 -9.10
N TYR A 717 -34.86 -6.78 -8.69
CA TYR A 717 -34.47 -6.73 -7.28
C TYR A 717 -35.29 -5.71 -6.49
N LEU A 718 -35.44 -4.49 -7.03
CA LEU A 718 -36.27 -3.44 -6.42
C LEU A 718 -37.76 -3.82 -6.38
N LYS A 719 -38.31 -4.44 -7.43
CA LYS A 719 -39.71 -4.91 -7.46
C LYS A 719 -40.03 -5.96 -6.40
N CYS A 720 -39.02 -6.71 -5.98
CA CYS A 720 -39.11 -7.68 -4.90
C CYS A 720 -38.87 -7.07 -3.51
N GLY A 721 -38.73 -5.74 -3.38
CA GLY A 721 -38.56 -5.04 -2.10
C GLY A 721 -37.10 -4.86 -1.66
N GLY A 722 -36.14 -5.05 -2.56
CA GLY A 722 -34.71 -4.99 -2.26
C GLY A 722 -34.19 -3.57 -2.05
N ASN A 723 -33.15 -3.41 -1.24
CA ASN A 723 -32.48 -2.14 -0.99
C ASN A 723 -31.06 -2.16 -1.57
N LEU A 724 -30.75 -1.17 -2.41
CA LEU A 724 -29.44 -1.07 -3.07
C LEU A 724 -28.35 -0.50 -2.17
N ASN A 725 -28.71 0.08 -1.02
CA ASN A 725 -27.80 0.87 -0.17
C ASN A 725 -27.04 1.94 -0.98
N ASN A 726 -27.70 2.52 -1.99
CA ASN A 726 -27.14 3.48 -2.94
C ASN A 726 -25.95 2.98 -3.78
N LEU A 727 -25.71 1.67 -3.89
CA LEU A 727 -24.61 1.12 -4.68
C LEU A 727 -25.12 0.27 -5.84
N ILE A 728 -24.54 0.48 -7.03
CA ILE A 728 -24.85 -0.28 -8.25
C ILE A 728 -23.62 -1.13 -8.64
N PRO A 729 -23.81 -2.43 -8.92
CA PRO A 729 -22.75 -3.28 -9.46
C PRO A 729 -22.54 -3.04 -10.95
N ILE A 730 -21.31 -2.68 -11.32
CA ILE A 730 -20.86 -2.51 -12.70
C ILE A 730 -19.98 -3.67 -13.10
N LYS A 731 -20.43 -4.49 -14.05
CA LYS A 731 -19.64 -5.62 -14.52
C LYS A 731 -18.35 -5.17 -15.21
N VAL A 732 -17.22 -5.75 -14.80
CA VAL A 732 -15.97 -5.65 -15.55
C VAL A 732 -16.04 -6.60 -16.74
N ASP A 733 -15.66 -6.13 -17.94
CA ASP A 733 -15.60 -6.97 -19.13
C ASP A 733 -14.18 -7.52 -19.32
N MET A 734 -13.16 -6.67 -19.22
CA MET A 734 -11.76 -7.07 -19.29
C MET A 734 -10.81 -5.96 -18.79
N VAL A 735 -9.58 -6.34 -18.45
CA VAL A 735 -8.49 -5.41 -18.16
C VAL A 735 -7.43 -5.56 -19.24
N VAL A 736 -7.07 -4.44 -19.87
CA VAL A 736 -6.01 -4.40 -20.88
C VAL A 736 -4.77 -3.76 -20.24
N ASN A 737 -3.74 -4.60 -20.04
CA ASN A 737 -2.37 -4.15 -19.82
C ASN A 737 -1.74 -3.82 -21.18
N ASN A 738 -1.02 -2.71 -21.29
CA ASN A 738 -0.18 -2.27 -22.43
C ASN A 738 -0.63 -0.97 -23.07
N ASP A 739 -0.67 0.13 -22.30
CA ASP A 739 -0.51 1.43 -22.93
C ASP A 739 0.99 1.75 -23.04
N VAL A 740 1.51 1.79 -24.27
CA VAL A 740 2.90 2.20 -24.57
C VAL A 740 3.06 3.71 -24.30
N LYS A 741 1.97 4.46 -24.36
CA LYS A 741 1.95 5.90 -24.09
C LYS A 741 2.01 6.17 -22.59
N LYS A 742 2.78 7.18 -22.21
CA LYS A 742 2.84 7.69 -20.83
C LYS A 742 1.98 8.95 -20.72
N TYR A 743 1.16 9.02 -19.67
CA TYR A 743 0.26 10.14 -19.41
C TYR A 743 0.65 10.81 -18.11
N ASP A 744 0.46 12.12 -18.01
CA ASP A 744 0.57 12.85 -16.76
C ASP A 744 -0.44 12.29 -15.75
N THR A 745 0.05 11.88 -14.59
CA THR A 745 -0.78 11.27 -13.54
C THR A 745 -0.80 12.09 -12.27
N TYR A 746 -1.96 12.07 -11.64
CA TYR A 746 -2.26 12.76 -10.40
C TYR A 746 -2.87 11.78 -9.39
N ASP A 747 -2.73 12.07 -8.11
CA ASP A 747 -3.39 11.36 -7.02
C ASP A 747 -3.91 12.38 -6.00
N ILE A 748 -4.95 12.03 -5.24
CA ILE A 748 -5.48 12.89 -4.19
C ILE A 748 -5.70 12.09 -2.91
N SER A 749 -5.42 12.72 -1.77
CA SER A 749 -5.67 12.14 -0.46
C SER A 749 -6.92 12.77 0.15
N VAL A 750 -7.83 11.94 0.67
CA VAL A 750 -9.07 12.38 1.33
C VAL A 750 -8.99 12.08 2.81
N GLU A 751 -9.31 13.06 3.65
CA GLU A 751 -9.26 12.93 5.11
C GLU A 751 -10.22 11.84 5.61
N ASP A 752 -9.80 11.10 6.64
CA ASP A 752 -10.53 10.07 7.40
C ASP A 752 -11.03 8.82 6.66
N VAL A 753 -11.44 8.96 5.40
CA VAL A 753 -12.16 7.92 4.66
C VAL A 753 -11.35 7.36 3.50
N HIS A 754 -10.34 8.10 3.03
CA HIS A 754 -9.38 7.68 2.01
C HIS A 754 -10.01 7.14 0.71
N GLU A 755 -11.25 7.56 0.41
CA GLU A 755 -12.02 7.17 -0.76
C GLU A 755 -12.61 8.40 -1.45
N PHE A 756 -12.83 8.33 -2.77
CA PHE A 756 -13.54 9.37 -3.52
C PHE A 756 -14.13 8.80 -4.82
N ILE A 757 -15.07 9.55 -5.41
CA ILE A 757 -15.68 9.22 -6.70
C ILE A 757 -14.93 9.91 -7.84
N ALA A 758 -14.47 9.13 -8.81
CA ALA A 758 -13.66 9.58 -9.93
C ALA A 758 -14.27 9.20 -11.30
N GLY A 759 -14.05 10.08 -12.27
CA GLY A 759 -14.44 9.96 -13.66
C GLY A 759 -15.94 9.64 -13.82
N ASP A 760 -16.19 8.47 -14.38
CA ASP A 760 -17.51 7.97 -14.76
C ASP A 760 -18.38 7.50 -13.58
N GLY A 761 -18.09 7.97 -12.35
CA GLY A 761 -18.80 7.59 -11.13
C GLY A 761 -18.24 6.35 -10.44
N ILE A 762 -16.94 6.08 -10.56
CA ILE A 762 -16.28 4.92 -9.96
C ILE A 762 -15.66 5.31 -8.62
N LEU A 763 -15.85 4.47 -7.60
CA LEU A 763 -15.27 4.67 -6.27
C LEU A 763 -13.82 4.13 -6.18
N VAL A 764 -12.89 4.96 -5.70
CA VAL A 764 -11.43 4.72 -5.70
C VAL A 764 -10.75 5.16 -4.38
N HIS A 765 -9.48 4.79 -4.10
CA HIS A 765 -8.81 4.94 -2.76
C HIS A 765 -7.28 5.25 -2.78
N ASN A 766 -6.74 5.98 -1.77
CA ASN A 766 -5.32 6.44 -1.61
C ASN A 766 -4.51 5.79 -0.42
N SER A 767 -3.24 6.15 -0.14
CA SER A 767 -2.43 5.71 1.05
C SER A 767 -1.33 6.72 1.43
N ALA A 768 -0.98 6.82 2.73
CA ALA A 768 -0.01 7.79 3.29
C ALA A 768 1.05 7.15 4.26
N GLU A 769 2.17 7.85 4.48
CA GLU A 769 3.18 7.64 5.56
C GLU A 769 2.95 8.65 6.71
N ILE A 770 3.60 8.51 7.88
CA ILE A 770 3.41 9.38 9.07
C ILE A 770 4.77 9.83 9.64
N ALA A 771 4.93 11.12 9.94
CA ALA A 771 6.05 11.72 10.68
C ALA A 771 5.57 12.27 12.04
N LEU A 772 6.34 12.06 13.10
CA LEU A 772 5.98 12.51 14.46
C LEU A 772 6.99 13.54 14.98
N GLY A 773 6.49 14.71 15.43
CA GLY A 773 7.32 15.79 15.97
C GLY A 773 6.82 16.37 17.28
N ASP A 774 7.57 17.33 17.82
CA ASP A 774 7.26 17.99 19.09
C ASP A 774 6.18 19.06 18.90
N PRO A 775 5.16 19.14 19.78
CA PRO A 775 4.12 20.17 19.69
C PRO A 775 4.62 21.62 19.86
N THR A 776 5.84 21.81 20.38
CA THR A 776 6.48 23.13 20.59
C THR A 776 7.53 23.48 19.54
N ASP A 777 7.83 22.57 18.62
CA ASP A 777 8.70 22.84 17.47
C ASP A 777 7.89 23.60 16.41
N TYR A 778 7.89 24.93 16.52
CA TYR A 778 7.15 25.81 15.63
C TYR A 778 7.51 25.63 14.16
N ASP A 779 8.77 25.32 13.86
CA ASP A 779 9.22 25.08 12.50
C ASP A 779 8.66 23.76 11.97
N PHE A 780 8.67 22.67 12.76
CA PHE A 780 8.03 21.40 12.40
C PHE A 780 6.50 21.54 12.25
N VAL A 781 5.86 22.29 13.15
CA VAL A 781 4.40 22.51 13.14
C VAL A 781 3.98 23.36 11.93
N THR A 782 4.80 24.31 11.49
CA THR A 782 4.50 25.20 10.37
C THR A 782 5.17 24.79 9.06
N CYS A 783 6.01 23.75 9.03
CA CYS A 783 6.85 23.41 7.86
C CYS A 783 6.07 23.18 6.56
N LYS A 784 4.78 22.82 6.65
CA LYS A 784 3.90 22.62 5.49
C LYS A 784 3.16 23.89 5.03
N GLN A 785 3.45 25.04 5.63
CA GLN A 785 2.93 26.34 5.19
C GLN A 785 3.81 26.98 4.12
N ASP A 786 5.06 26.51 4.02
CA ASP A 786 5.90 26.73 2.86
C ASP A 786 5.37 25.89 1.69
N GLU A 787 4.56 26.52 0.83
CA GLU A 787 3.94 25.87 -0.33
C GLU A 787 5.00 25.24 -1.26
N GLU A 788 6.13 25.90 -1.45
CA GLU A 788 7.18 25.42 -2.35
C GLU A 788 7.83 24.13 -1.81
N ALA A 789 8.14 24.10 -0.51
CA ALA A 789 8.68 22.91 0.15
C ALA A 789 7.63 21.79 0.30
N LEU A 790 6.36 22.15 0.55
CA LEU A 790 5.23 21.22 0.62
C LEU A 790 5.04 20.47 -0.68
N TYR A 791 4.90 21.18 -1.80
CA TYR A 791 4.67 20.57 -3.12
C TYR A 791 5.90 19.84 -3.65
N SER A 792 7.11 20.19 -3.19
CA SER A 792 8.33 19.53 -3.65
C SER A 792 8.63 18.22 -2.93
N HIS A 793 8.51 18.12 -1.60
CA HIS A 793 8.94 16.93 -0.85
C HIS A 793 8.28 16.71 0.52
N ARG A 794 7.84 17.73 1.25
CA ARG A 794 7.28 17.56 2.62
C ARG A 794 5.92 16.85 2.65
N TRP A 795 5.33 16.60 1.48
CA TRP A 795 4.15 15.75 1.31
C TRP A 795 4.38 14.27 1.62
N ALA A 796 5.63 13.80 1.63
CA ALA A 796 5.93 12.37 1.75
C ALA A 796 5.44 11.75 3.07
N SER A 797 5.31 12.54 4.15
CA SER A 797 4.81 12.13 5.46
C SER A 797 3.57 12.93 5.89
N ASN A 798 2.65 12.30 6.61
CA ASN A 798 1.57 12.96 7.36
C ASN A 798 2.13 13.39 8.73
N ASN A 799 2.24 14.69 8.99
CA ASN A 799 2.91 15.17 10.21
C ASN A 799 1.91 15.13 11.37
N SER A 800 2.36 14.60 12.51
CA SER A 800 1.59 14.55 13.74
C SER A 800 2.45 14.98 14.91
N VAL A 801 1.84 15.60 15.92
CA VAL A 801 2.51 16.01 17.16
C VAL A 801 1.98 15.21 18.34
N PHE A 802 2.81 15.03 19.35
CA PHE A 802 2.38 14.41 20.60
C PHE A 802 1.44 15.35 21.37
N ALA A 803 0.24 14.85 21.68
CA ALA A 803 -0.73 15.56 22.50
C ALA A 803 -0.34 15.50 23.98
N MET A 804 -0.35 16.65 24.67
CA MET A 804 -0.09 16.74 26.11
C MET A 804 -1.30 17.34 26.83
N LYS A 805 -1.74 16.71 27.92
CA LYS A 805 -2.84 17.23 28.72
C LYS A 805 -2.43 18.57 29.36
N GLY A 806 -3.17 19.64 29.06
CA GLY A 806 -2.89 21.00 29.56
C GLY A 806 -2.07 21.91 28.63
N LEU A 807 -1.65 21.42 27.44
CA LEU A 807 -1.05 22.26 26.40
C LEU A 807 -2.08 23.28 25.88
N ASP A 808 -1.65 24.51 25.58
CA ASP A 808 -2.48 25.47 24.83
C ASP A 808 -2.50 25.09 23.36
N TYR A 809 -3.56 24.39 22.97
CA TYR A 809 -3.77 23.95 21.59
C TYR A 809 -4.17 25.09 20.66
N SER A 810 -4.36 26.33 21.12
CA SER A 810 -4.83 27.43 20.26
C SER A 810 -3.92 27.68 19.07
N PHE A 811 -2.61 27.52 19.25
CA PHE A 811 -1.65 27.61 18.15
C PHE A 811 -1.75 26.41 17.19
N LEU A 812 -1.74 25.18 17.72
CA LEU A 812 -1.87 23.96 16.91
C LEU A 812 -3.20 23.91 16.14
N ALA A 813 -4.31 24.27 16.79
CA ALA A 813 -5.64 24.35 16.20
C ALA A 813 -5.72 25.39 15.08
N LYS A 814 -5.02 26.53 15.21
CA LYS A 814 -4.89 27.51 14.13
C LYS A 814 -4.14 26.92 12.93
N GLN A 815 -3.11 26.10 13.15
CA GLN A 815 -2.37 25.46 12.06
C GLN A 815 -3.14 24.30 11.41
N ILE A 816 -3.79 23.44 12.22
CA ILE A 816 -4.70 22.38 11.74
C ILE A 816 -5.82 22.98 10.90
N ALA A 817 -6.33 24.16 11.27
CA ALA A 817 -7.33 24.87 10.48
C ALA A 817 -6.83 25.36 9.11
N VAL A 818 -5.52 25.47 8.90
CA VAL A 818 -4.94 25.87 7.61
C VAL A 818 -4.90 24.70 6.63
N ASN A 819 -4.47 23.51 7.05
CA ASN A 819 -4.20 22.39 6.13
C ASN A 819 -4.44 20.98 6.70
N GLY A 820 -5.16 20.84 7.82
CA GLY A 820 -5.45 19.55 8.46
C GLY A 820 -4.29 18.95 9.27
N GLU A 821 -3.15 19.65 9.37
CA GLU A 821 -1.95 19.18 10.05
C GLU A 821 -1.38 20.22 11.05
N PRO A 822 -0.61 19.78 12.07
CA PRO A 822 -0.26 18.39 12.38
C PRO A 822 -1.41 17.61 13.03
N GLY A 823 -1.51 16.31 12.73
CA GLY A 823 -2.38 15.39 13.46
C GLY A 823 -2.02 15.32 14.95
N ILE A 824 -3.00 15.02 15.81
CA ILE A 824 -2.80 14.99 17.27
C ILE A 824 -2.73 13.53 17.75
N PHE A 825 -1.53 13.08 18.14
CA PHE A 825 -1.34 11.74 18.67
C PHE A 825 -1.33 11.75 20.20
N TRP A 826 -2.41 11.27 20.81
CA TRP A 826 -2.55 11.15 22.27
C TRP A 826 -1.78 9.93 22.79
N LEU A 827 -0.46 10.06 22.86
CA LEU A 827 0.44 9.01 23.32
C LEU A 827 0.02 8.46 24.68
N GLU A 828 -0.41 9.32 25.60
CA GLU A 828 -0.91 8.89 26.92
C GLU A 828 -2.21 8.09 26.84
N ASN A 829 -3.11 8.40 25.90
CA ASN A 829 -4.33 7.60 25.72
C ASN A 829 -4.03 6.27 25.04
N ALA A 830 -3.14 6.27 24.04
CA ALA A 830 -2.66 5.04 23.42
C ALA A 830 -1.90 4.15 24.43
N ARG A 831 -1.20 4.76 25.39
CA ARG A 831 -0.58 4.07 26.55
C ARG A 831 -1.62 3.51 27.51
N ALA A 832 -2.72 4.24 27.73
CA ALA A 832 -3.67 3.94 28.79
C ALA A 832 -4.81 2.99 28.40
N TYR A 833 -5.23 2.97 27.13
CA TYR A 833 -6.46 2.29 26.72
C TYR A 833 -6.26 1.40 25.49
N SER A 834 -6.51 0.10 25.62
CA SER A 834 -6.61 -0.82 24.47
C SER A 834 -7.87 -0.58 23.61
N ARG A 835 -8.95 -0.06 24.22
CA ARG A 835 -10.19 0.36 23.55
C ARG A 835 -10.79 1.54 24.32
N MET A 836 -11.05 2.65 23.62
CA MET A 836 -11.71 3.81 24.26
C MET A 836 -13.13 3.46 24.70
N GLY A 837 -13.46 3.78 25.96
CA GLY A 837 -14.74 3.46 26.61
C GLY A 837 -14.63 2.42 27.72
N ASP A 838 -13.56 1.62 27.73
CA ASP A 838 -13.25 0.69 28.82
C ASP A 838 -12.38 1.37 29.89
N PRO A 839 -12.32 0.81 31.12
CA PRO A 839 -11.34 1.26 32.11
C PRO A 839 -9.91 1.18 31.54
N PRO A 840 -9.03 2.13 31.90
CA PRO A 840 -7.64 2.09 31.46
C PRO A 840 -7.00 0.75 31.82
N ASP A 841 -6.47 0.04 30.83
CA ASP A 841 -5.90 -1.29 31.02
C ASP A 841 -4.38 -1.33 30.78
N TYR A 842 -3.82 -0.23 30.27
CA TYR A 842 -2.38 0.03 30.16
C TYR A 842 -1.58 -1.09 29.47
N LYS A 843 -2.23 -1.93 28.64
CA LYS A 843 -1.54 -3.04 27.96
C LYS A 843 -0.47 -2.53 27.00
N ASP A 844 -0.69 -1.36 26.41
CA ASP A 844 0.22 -0.66 25.51
C ASP A 844 0.93 0.53 26.18
N LYS A 845 1.06 0.56 27.51
CA LYS A 845 1.75 1.63 28.27
C LYS A 845 3.20 1.90 27.89
N LYS A 846 3.74 0.95 27.16
CA LYS A 846 5.06 0.86 26.56
C LYS A 846 5.13 1.55 25.19
N ALA A 847 4.02 2.11 24.73
CA ALA A 847 3.96 2.93 23.54
C ALA A 847 4.79 4.19 23.78
N ALA A 848 5.79 4.46 22.94
CA ALA A 848 6.54 5.71 22.86
C ALA A 848 6.54 6.23 21.39
N GLY A 849 5.67 5.65 20.56
CA GLY A 849 6.13 4.72 19.52
C GLY A 849 5.89 3.28 20.00
N VAL A 850 6.77 2.30 19.76
CA VAL A 850 6.63 0.92 20.30
C VAL A 850 7.86 0.41 21.09
N ASN A 851 7.60 -0.03 22.34
CA ASN A 851 8.26 -0.98 23.29
C ASN A 851 9.62 -0.70 24.06
N PRO A 852 9.70 -0.83 25.43
CA PRO A 852 10.82 -0.49 26.38
C PRO A 852 11.42 -1.60 27.33
N CYS A 853 12.39 -1.22 28.22
CA CYS A 853 13.40 -2.07 28.94
C CYS A 853 13.92 -1.60 30.37
N ILE A 854 15.07 -2.09 30.90
CA ILE A 854 15.65 -1.90 32.28
C ILE A 854 17.14 -1.47 32.35
N THR A 855 17.67 -1.10 33.54
CA THR A 855 19.07 -0.61 33.75
C THR A 855 20.13 -1.72 33.80
N GLY A 856 21.34 -1.39 33.33
CA GLY A 856 22.44 -2.34 33.17
C GLY A 856 23.02 -2.94 34.46
N ASP A 857 22.97 -2.24 35.60
CA ASP A 857 23.48 -2.74 36.89
C ASP A 857 22.49 -3.67 37.61
N THR A 858 21.27 -3.83 37.10
CA THR A 858 20.24 -4.71 37.68
C THR A 858 20.71 -6.16 37.64
N LEU A 859 20.81 -6.79 38.81
CA LEU A 859 21.12 -8.22 38.95
C LEU A 859 19.92 -9.07 38.49
N ILE A 860 20.17 -10.00 37.58
CA ILE A 860 19.20 -10.97 37.07
C ILE A 860 19.49 -12.31 37.69
N ALA A 861 18.49 -12.93 38.31
CA ALA A 861 18.60 -14.27 38.87
C ALA A 861 18.64 -15.33 37.75
N VAL A 862 19.83 -15.87 37.51
CA VAL A 862 20.11 -16.84 36.45
C VAL A 862 20.13 -18.27 37.01
N ALA A 863 19.67 -19.22 36.22
CA ALA A 863 19.52 -20.63 36.59
C ALA A 863 20.62 -21.53 35.97
N ASP A 864 21.71 -20.94 35.48
CA ASP A 864 22.88 -21.61 34.90
C ASP A 864 24.04 -21.80 35.90
N GLY A 865 23.74 -21.74 37.20
CA GLY A 865 24.72 -21.91 38.27
C GLY A 865 25.45 -20.62 38.68
N ARG A 866 25.34 -19.53 37.92
CA ARG A 866 25.98 -18.24 38.25
C ARG A 866 25.19 -17.40 39.26
N ASN A 867 24.05 -17.91 39.74
CA ASN A 867 23.13 -17.30 40.72
C ASN A 867 22.49 -15.98 40.28
N ALA A 868 23.21 -14.86 40.34
CA ALA A 868 22.69 -13.55 39.97
C ALA A 868 23.77 -12.72 39.29
N ILE A 869 23.50 -12.25 38.06
CA ILE A 869 24.47 -11.51 37.24
C ILE A 869 23.88 -10.16 36.82
N PRO A 870 24.65 -9.06 36.87
CA PRO A 870 24.22 -7.77 36.30
C PRO A 870 23.80 -7.92 34.84
N ILE A 871 22.64 -7.39 34.45
CA ILE A 871 22.14 -7.53 33.07
C ILE A 871 23.09 -6.92 32.04
N LYS A 872 23.92 -5.93 32.40
CA LYS A 872 25.00 -5.41 31.54
C LYS A 872 26.02 -6.47 31.16
N GLU A 873 26.31 -7.43 32.04
CA GLU A 873 27.25 -8.52 31.77
C GLU A 873 26.59 -9.56 30.88
N LEU A 874 25.34 -9.93 31.18
CA LEU A 874 24.53 -10.78 30.32
C LEU A 874 24.36 -10.16 28.92
N THR A 875 24.26 -8.84 28.85
CA THR A 875 24.20 -8.07 27.61
C THR A 875 25.53 -8.05 26.83
N LYS A 876 26.66 -7.96 27.53
CA LYS A 876 27.99 -8.08 26.90
C LYS A 876 28.20 -9.48 26.34
N GLU A 877 27.70 -10.50 27.03
CA GLU A 877 27.69 -11.88 26.54
C GLU A 877 26.78 -12.01 25.32
N GLY A 878 25.62 -11.34 25.31
CA GLY A 878 24.68 -11.32 24.18
C GLY A 878 24.03 -12.69 23.91
N LEU A 879 24.15 -13.62 24.86
CA LEU A 879 23.62 -14.97 24.79
C LEU A 879 22.27 -15.06 25.48
N ASP A 880 21.50 -16.10 25.13
CA ASP A 880 20.27 -16.41 25.86
C ASP A 880 20.61 -17.07 27.19
N VAL A 881 19.97 -16.63 28.27
CA VAL A 881 20.34 -17.01 29.64
C VAL A 881 19.12 -17.59 30.35
N PRO A 882 19.19 -18.80 30.94
CA PRO A 882 18.09 -19.31 31.74
C PRO A 882 17.97 -18.46 33.01
N VAL A 883 16.77 -17.97 33.30
CA VAL A 883 16.47 -17.10 34.44
C VAL A 883 15.31 -17.65 35.25
N TYR A 884 15.34 -17.37 36.55
CA TYR A 884 14.20 -17.63 37.43
C TYR A 884 13.11 -16.59 37.17
N CYS A 885 11.87 -17.05 36.95
CA CYS A 885 10.69 -16.22 36.73
C CYS A 885 9.51 -16.74 37.55
N LYS A 886 8.48 -15.92 37.77
CA LYS A 886 7.19 -16.39 38.30
C LYS A 886 6.23 -16.63 37.14
N ASN A 887 5.45 -17.72 37.20
CA ASN A 887 4.33 -17.93 36.27
C ASN A 887 3.06 -17.22 36.76
N LYS A 888 1.98 -17.27 35.97
CA LYS A 888 0.67 -16.65 36.26
C LYS A 888 0.00 -17.05 37.60
N HIS A 889 0.55 -18.04 38.30
CA HIS A 889 0.07 -18.51 39.60
C HIS A 889 1.05 -18.18 40.75
N GLY A 890 2.04 -17.30 40.51
CA GLY A 890 3.07 -16.95 41.48
C GLY A 890 4.12 -18.04 41.71
N ILE A 891 4.13 -19.10 40.88
CA ILE A 891 5.03 -20.24 41.05
C ILE A 891 6.36 -19.98 40.33
N THR A 892 7.49 -20.14 41.05
CA THR A 892 8.83 -20.01 40.46
C THR A 892 9.06 -21.08 39.39
N THR A 893 9.50 -20.66 38.20
CA THR A 893 9.80 -21.50 37.04
C THR A 893 11.02 -20.95 36.31
N ILE A 894 11.74 -21.80 35.57
CA ILE A 894 12.88 -21.38 34.76
C ILE A 894 12.45 -21.10 33.31
N ARG A 895 12.82 -19.93 32.78
CA ARG A 895 12.56 -19.47 31.41
C ARG A 895 13.85 -18.92 30.80
N MET A 896 13.96 -18.91 29.47
CA MET A 896 15.12 -18.30 28.80
C MET A 896 14.86 -16.81 28.65
N MET A 897 15.71 -15.99 29.26
CA MET A 897 15.89 -14.58 28.88
C MET A 897 16.58 -14.55 27.54
N ARG A 898 15.97 -13.90 26.54
CA ARG A 898 16.43 -13.93 25.16
C ARG A 898 17.10 -12.60 24.79
N ASN A 899 18.30 -12.67 24.21
CA ASN A 899 19.05 -11.53 23.67
C ASN A 899 19.04 -10.28 24.59
N PRO A 900 19.59 -10.38 25.81
CA PRO A 900 19.78 -9.21 26.69
C PRO A 900 20.60 -8.16 25.95
N ARG A 901 20.09 -6.93 25.86
CA ARG A 901 20.72 -5.83 25.10
C ARG A 901 20.45 -4.47 25.72
N ILE A 902 21.38 -3.54 25.52
CA ILE A 902 21.21 -2.15 25.92
C ILE A 902 20.18 -1.52 25.00
N THR A 903 19.24 -0.81 25.60
CA THR A 903 18.01 -0.33 24.97
C THR A 903 17.79 1.17 25.12
N GLY A 904 18.61 1.81 25.95
CA GLY A 904 18.70 3.26 26.13
C GLY A 904 19.90 3.58 27.02
N TYR A 905 20.43 4.80 26.90
CA TYR A 905 21.48 5.35 27.77
C TYR A 905 20.94 6.66 28.39
N ASN A 906 21.35 6.99 29.63
CA ASN A 906 20.93 8.22 30.33
C ASN A 906 19.41 8.36 30.59
N GLU A 907 18.70 7.24 30.63
CA GLU A 907 17.28 7.19 31.01
C GLU A 907 17.05 7.66 32.45
N LYS A 908 15.86 8.21 32.73
CA LYS A 908 15.47 8.60 34.09
C LYS A 908 15.23 7.35 34.93
N ILE A 909 16.10 7.12 35.92
CA ILE A 909 16.08 5.91 36.76
C ILE A 909 15.53 6.23 38.14
N TYR A 910 14.58 5.41 38.57
CA TYR A 910 13.96 5.43 39.88
C TYR A 910 14.56 4.31 40.74
N LYS A 911 14.85 4.63 42.00
CA LYS A 911 15.36 3.66 42.98
C LYS A 911 14.20 3.23 43.87
N VAL A 912 13.73 1.99 43.71
CA VAL A 912 12.77 1.35 44.61
C VAL A 912 13.54 0.72 45.75
N THR A 913 13.25 1.09 47.00
CA THR A 913 13.84 0.48 48.21
C THR A 913 12.83 -0.46 48.84
N LEU A 914 13.23 -1.69 49.12
CA LEU A 914 12.41 -2.72 49.76
C LEU A 914 12.56 -2.67 51.29
N ASP A 915 11.66 -3.35 51.99
CA ASP A 915 11.60 -3.42 53.46
C ASP A 915 12.79 -4.15 54.10
N ASP A 916 13.47 -5.00 53.33
CA ASP A 916 14.74 -5.63 53.71
C ASP A 916 15.98 -4.72 53.51
N GLY A 917 15.78 -3.48 53.05
CA GLY A 917 16.84 -2.51 52.78
C GLY A 917 17.52 -2.65 51.42
N SER A 918 17.18 -3.68 50.62
CA SER A 918 17.65 -3.82 49.24
C SER A 918 17.00 -2.76 48.33
N SER A 919 17.59 -2.51 47.18
CA SER A 919 17.02 -1.55 46.24
C SER A 919 17.24 -1.91 44.78
N ILE A 920 16.25 -1.59 43.95
CA ILE A 920 16.25 -1.86 42.51
C ILE A 920 16.13 -0.55 41.77
N LYS A 921 17.09 -0.29 40.88
CA LYS A 921 17.13 0.88 40.01
C LYS A 921 16.51 0.55 38.66
N CYS A 922 15.39 1.16 38.34
CA CYS A 922 14.64 0.83 37.14
C CYS A 922 13.94 2.07 36.56
N THR A 923 13.53 2.02 35.30
CA THR A 923 12.78 3.11 34.67
C THR A 923 11.38 3.21 35.28
N ASP A 924 10.75 4.37 35.19
CA ASP A 924 9.39 4.62 35.72
C ASP A 924 8.35 3.57 35.32
N ASN A 925 8.42 3.08 34.09
CA ASN A 925 7.49 2.12 33.51
C ASN A 925 7.83 0.64 33.79
N HIS A 926 8.90 0.35 34.53
CA HIS A 926 9.26 -1.01 34.91
C HIS A 926 8.21 -1.59 35.86
N GLU A 927 7.69 -2.79 35.55
CA GLU A 927 6.63 -3.42 36.36
C GLU A 927 7.19 -4.40 37.38
N PHE A 928 6.76 -4.23 38.62
CA PHE A 928 6.88 -5.19 39.69
C PHE A 928 5.62 -6.05 39.74
N LEU A 929 5.82 -7.37 39.74
CA LEU A 929 4.76 -8.30 40.10
C LEU A 929 4.50 -8.15 41.59
N MET A 930 3.25 -7.95 41.97
CA MET A 930 2.78 -7.81 43.35
C MET A 930 2.41 -9.17 43.94
N LYS A 931 2.40 -9.28 45.27
CA LYS A 931 2.07 -10.53 45.98
C LYS A 931 0.66 -11.06 45.66
N ASP A 932 -0.27 -10.18 45.32
CA ASP A 932 -1.64 -10.52 44.89
C ASP A 932 -1.73 -10.96 43.42
N GLY A 933 -0.62 -10.94 42.69
CA GLY A 933 -0.53 -11.31 41.26
C GLY A 933 -0.78 -10.15 40.29
N SER A 934 -1.11 -8.95 40.79
CA SER A 934 -1.20 -7.74 39.95
C SER A 934 0.19 -7.25 39.54
N LEU A 935 0.29 -6.47 38.47
CA LEU A 935 1.51 -5.77 38.07
C LEU A 935 1.36 -4.29 38.42
N LYS A 936 2.36 -3.71 39.09
CA LYS A 936 2.43 -2.26 39.34
C LYS A 936 3.72 -1.70 38.76
N SER A 937 3.65 -0.56 38.09
CA SER A 937 4.85 0.13 37.62
C SER A 937 5.59 0.82 38.78
N VAL A 938 6.86 1.20 38.59
CA VAL A 938 7.66 1.88 39.63
C VAL A 938 6.98 3.13 40.15
N ILE A 939 6.34 3.92 39.29
CA ILE A 939 5.64 5.14 39.68
C ILE A 939 4.32 4.89 40.42
N ASP A 940 3.76 3.68 40.27
CA ASP A 940 2.53 3.26 40.95
C ASP A 940 2.80 2.56 42.29
N LEU A 941 4.05 2.24 42.59
CA LEU A 941 4.44 1.65 43.87
C LEU A 941 4.27 2.66 45.00
N LYS A 942 3.50 2.28 46.01
CA LYS A 942 3.28 3.07 47.23
C LYS A 942 3.96 2.39 48.42
N SER A 943 4.26 3.16 49.46
CA SER A 943 4.70 2.58 50.74
C SER A 943 3.65 1.55 51.22
N ASN A 944 4.10 0.36 51.63
CA ASN A 944 3.30 -0.84 51.98
C ASN A 944 2.87 -1.74 50.80
N ASP A 945 3.24 -1.43 49.57
CA ASP A 945 3.05 -2.35 48.45
C ASP A 945 3.99 -3.56 48.56
N SER A 946 3.41 -4.76 48.61
CA SER A 946 4.15 -6.02 48.74
C SER A 946 4.53 -6.57 47.36
N VAL A 947 5.77 -6.34 46.95
CA VAL A 947 6.31 -6.93 45.71
C VAL A 947 6.50 -8.44 45.86
N MET A 948 6.27 -9.17 44.77
CA MET A 948 6.46 -10.61 44.69
C MET A 948 7.95 -10.92 44.61
N ILE A 949 8.47 -11.56 45.64
CA ILE A 949 9.87 -12.00 45.70
C ILE A 949 9.98 -13.51 45.50
N THR A 950 11.15 -13.95 45.05
CA THR A 950 11.57 -15.36 45.16
C THR A 950 12.72 -15.42 46.14
N SER A 951 12.44 -15.83 47.37
CA SER A 951 13.45 -16.03 48.40
C SER A 951 14.24 -17.31 48.08
N LYS A 952 15.56 -17.20 47.99
CA LYS A 952 16.51 -18.31 47.85
C LYS A 952 17.52 -18.22 48.99
N TRP A 953 17.77 -19.32 49.69
CA TRP A 953 18.70 -19.38 50.81
C TRP A 953 19.43 -20.73 50.86
N GLN A 954 20.54 -20.77 51.58
CA GLN A 954 21.34 -21.95 51.83
C GLN A 954 20.97 -22.54 53.21
N THR A 955 20.92 -23.87 53.34
CA THR A 955 20.66 -24.60 54.59
C THR A 955 21.40 -25.93 54.57
N THR A 956 21.50 -26.65 55.69
CA THR A 956 22.11 -27.99 55.76
C THR A 956 21.06 -29.10 55.90
N TRP A 957 21.44 -30.33 55.55
CA TRP A 957 20.55 -31.48 55.74
C TRP A 957 20.20 -31.71 57.22
N SER A 958 21.13 -31.44 58.13
CA SER A 958 20.90 -31.53 59.58
C SER A 958 19.84 -30.53 60.07
N GLU A 959 19.85 -29.30 59.56
CA GLU A 959 18.83 -28.29 59.86
C GLU A 959 17.44 -28.65 59.30
N ILE A 960 17.40 -29.32 58.14
CA ILE A 960 16.13 -29.70 57.49
C ILE A 960 15.47 -30.91 58.20
N MET A 961 16.25 -31.92 58.60
CA MET A 961 15.74 -33.19 59.10
C MET A 961 15.83 -33.35 60.63
N GLY A 962 16.54 -32.45 61.33
CA GLY A 962 16.71 -32.50 62.79
C GLY A 962 17.63 -33.61 63.29
N GLU A 963 18.58 -34.08 62.47
CA GLU A 963 19.51 -35.17 62.79
C GLU A 963 20.98 -34.69 62.99
N ASP A 964 21.79 -35.58 63.58
CA ASP A 964 23.17 -35.39 64.07
C ASP A 964 24.11 -34.52 63.19
N GLU A 965 24.89 -33.64 63.83
CA GLU A 965 25.65 -32.50 63.26
C GLU A 965 26.82 -32.88 62.33
N SER A 966 27.02 -34.17 62.06
CA SER A 966 28.15 -34.69 61.28
C SER A 966 28.01 -34.55 59.76
N LYS A 967 26.85 -34.15 59.22
CA LYS A 967 26.61 -33.96 57.76
C LYS A 967 26.46 -32.49 57.35
N LYS A 968 27.56 -31.88 56.88
CA LYS A 968 27.67 -30.44 56.52
C LYS A 968 27.37 -30.08 55.04
N SER A 969 26.69 -30.92 54.27
CA SER A 969 26.46 -30.59 52.83
C SER A 969 25.46 -29.43 52.69
N PRO A 970 25.82 -28.33 52.01
CA PRO A 970 24.93 -27.19 51.82
C PRO A 970 23.90 -27.45 50.71
N TYR A 971 22.64 -27.09 50.96
CA TYR A 971 21.53 -27.17 50.03
C TYR A 971 20.96 -25.79 49.75
N TRP A 972 20.67 -25.52 48.46
CA TRP A 972 19.91 -24.34 48.06
C TRP A 972 18.42 -24.63 48.04
N MET A 973 17.67 -23.87 48.86
CA MET A 973 16.22 -23.90 48.89
C MET A 973 15.67 -22.61 48.29
N LEU A 974 14.53 -22.75 47.60
CA LEU A 974 13.76 -21.63 47.09
C LEU A 974 12.30 -21.73 47.51
N ASN A 975 11.71 -20.61 47.89
CA ASN A 975 10.28 -20.52 48.12
C ASN A 975 9.60 -20.33 46.76
N ASN A 976 8.85 -21.34 46.31
CA ASN A 976 8.20 -21.26 45.01
C ASN A 976 6.92 -20.41 45.03
N GLY A 977 6.55 -19.77 46.14
CA GLY A 977 5.31 -19.01 46.33
C GLY A 977 4.21 -19.79 47.05
N LYS A 978 4.37 -21.11 47.26
CA LYS A 978 3.43 -21.97 48.00
C LYS A 978 4.11 -22.89 49.02
N LYS A 979 5.31 -23.39 48.72
CA LYS A 979 6.11 -24.24 49.60
C LYS A 979 7.60 -24.07 49.31
N ASN A 980 8.42 -24.46 50.28
CA ASN A 980 9.87 -24.53 50.11
C ASN A 980 10.19 -25.77 49.27
N ILE A 981 11.01 -25.60 48.24
CA ILE A 981 11.51 -26.68 47.40
C ILE A 981 13.01 -26.55 47.21
N PHE A 982 13.68 -27.67 46.98
CA PHE A 982 15.08 -27.65 46.61
C PHE A 982 15.27 -27.10 45.20
N GLU A 983 16.30 -26.28 45.01
CA GLU A 983 16.64 -25.68 43.71
C GLU A 983 16.95 -26.74 42.65
N HIS A 984 17.75 -27.75 43.02
CA HIS A 984 18.10 -28.85 42.12
C HIS A 984 16.87 -29.64 41.65
N THR A 985 15.79 -29.69 42.43
CA THR A 985 14.52 -30.30 42.00
C THR A 985 13.88 -29.49 40.87
N LEU A 986 13.85 -28.15 40.99
CA LEU A 986 13.31 -27.28 39.94
C LEU A 986 14.15 -27.34 38.66
N ILE A 987 15.47 -27.40 38.80
CA ILE A 987 16.44 -27.56 37.70
C ILE A 987 16.26 -28.93 37.04
N TYR A 988 16.16 -30.01 37.82
CA TYR A 988 15.95 -31.35 37.30
C TYR A 988 14.63 -31.49 36.55
N GLU A 989 13.52 -31.04 37.13
CA GLU A 989 12.21 -31.08 36.46
C GLU A 989 12.22 -30.25 35.18
N LYS A 990 12.99 -29.15 35.14
CA LYS A 990 13.18 -28.35 33.93
C LYS A 990 14.02 -29.06 32.87
N LEU A 991 15.14 -29.67 33.26
CA LEU A 991 16.06 -30.41 32.40
C LEU A 991 15.39 -31.65 31.79
N THR A 992 14.78 -32.47 32.66
CA THR A 992 14.22 -33.77 32.28
C THR A 992 12.77 -33.69 31.81
N LYS A 993 12.10 -32.56 32.04
CA LYS A 993 10.65 -32.38 31.81
C LYS A 993 9.79 -33.43 32.49
N THR A 994 10.31 -34.09 33.53
CA THR A 994 9.64 -35.18 34.23
C THR A 994 9.59 -34.86 35.72
N SER A 995 8.44 -35.04 36.36
CA SER A 995 8.29 -34.88 37.81
C SER A 995 8.95 -36.02 38.56
N ILE A 996 9.54 -35.73 39.73
CA ILE A 996 10.15 -36.76 40.57
C ILE A 996 9.04 -37.69 41.11
N LYS A 997 9.19 -39.01 40.92
CA LYS A 997 8.22 -39.99 41.41
C LYS A 997 8.19 -40.01 42.95
N PRO A 998 7.03 -40.21 43.60
CA PRO A 998 6.94 -40.35 45.05
C PRO A 998 7.92 -41.43 45.57
N GLY A 999 8.72 -41.11 46.57
CA GLY A 999 9.72 -42.01 47.17
C GLY A 999 11.14 -41.91 46.59
N TYR A 1000 11.36 -41.11 45.54
CA TYR A 1000 12.69 -40.87 44.95
C TYR A 1000 13.23 -39.50 45.37
N ILE A 1001 14.53 -39.43 45.70
CA ILE A 1001 15.23 -38.20 46.09
C ILE A 1001 16.37 -37.94 45.09
N ILE A 1002 16.55 -36.68 44.70
CA ILE A 1002 17.65 -36.24 43.84
C ILE A 1002 18.69 -35.55 44.71
N HIS A 1003 19.96 -35.92 44.54
CA HIS A 1003 21.06 -35.36 45.32
C HIS A 1003 21.71 -34.19 44.55
N HIS A 1004 22.07 -33.11 45.25
CA HIS A 1004 22.61 -31.87 44.66
C HIS A 1004 23.87 -32.11 43.82
N LYS A 1005 24.77 -33.03 44.24
CA LYS A 1005 25.97 -33.43 43.47
C LYS A 1005 25.72 -33.81 42.00
N ASP A 1006 24.51 -34.21 41.63
CA ASP A 1006 24.26 -34.69 40.28
C ASP A 1006 23.89 -33.57 39.30
N ARG A 1007 23.19 -32.49 39.73
CA ARG A 1007 22.66 -31.42 38.83
C ARG A 1007 22.35 -30.10 39.55
N ASP A 1008 23.37 -29.29 39.84
CA ASP A 1008 23.24 -27.97 40.48
C ASP A 1008 23.12 -26.78 39.48
N SER A 1009 23.08 -27.03 38.18
CA SER A 1009 22.88 -26.02 37.12
C SER A 1009 22.23 -26.63 35.87
N LEU A 1010 21.60 -25.77 35.06
CA LEU A 1010 20.96 -26.14 33.78
C LEU A 1010 21.95 -26.31 32.63
#